data_AF-A0A4E0R8V5-F1
#
_entry.id   AF-A0A4E0R8V5-F1
#
_cell.length_a   1.000
_cell.length_b   1.000
_cell.length_c   1.000
_cell.angle_alpha   90.00
_cell.angle_beta   90.00
_cell.angle_gamma   90.00
#
_symmetry.space_group_name_H-M   'P 1'
#
loop_
_entity.id
_entity.type
_entity.pdbx_description
1 polymer ?
#
loop_
_entity_poly.entity_id
_entity_poly.type
_entity_poly.pdbx_seq_one_letter_code
_entity_poly.pdbx_strand_id
1 'polypeptide(L)'
;MKPLRISVWTSLCFSILLLFPAIWLHRRYNYDPTAVVKQVVKSLARLEHSYRPLPQRSRGPQVIVGFGACVDLRVRAIPLLQLLGFEPPKLSVEQLRTYDHSGVLNTEDDISLSFSSGFVSGAAVERPVLNKTLFRRMVQVAANLIPPELQTRFVSTLVSGVNMLRLEGDEDVNNTAPLAWWSLGGSAPMMAVRLAAEGAEVSLAARLSDRERGHLPHCIKTLIAPPQFGLPAVPEEDIHLILEYESGERWGDLVAPRANRYILVHDEELPRLSGLWPGVLDTWQRVKSAFDSTSASSDDKSPIGTTHLSTLPIPDLVVIGGLQSMDRWPFPDQPDIRSDRLTELKNFLALLSPETPVHFEMASYVNRQFANEMLRKIMPFVDSLGMNEQELPNLASLLSDGPVSSISSAYPRAAHMLDSMRTVWALMNDPQLPRVASASGPGWRRLSRIHLHTLGYQMIMVRRHVHGGQVARRDLDAALNAGSLPARRSDVGLLWPFTRAAAAKASLIAHRHTCAASAIDPVKTRLLMDDSFAVTADANRWRSALRGSSVQDPIPRIHFNASSPVTCWTEPEPSLEHLEDFRRSTDHSDNGRKFNTHVEICVAPVPVCIKVRQTVAAGDNISAGALRAQITARNPSSR
;
A
#
# COMPACT_ATOMS: atom_id res chain seq x y z
N MET A 1 65.20 -40.41 19.56
CA MET A 1 64.03 -39.74 18.96
C MET A 1 62.77 -40.26 19.64
N LYS A 2 62.07 -39.45 20.43
CA LYS A 2 60.76 -39.84 21.02
C LYS A 2 59.66 -39.47 20.02
N PRO A 3 58.72 -40.38 19.68
CA PRO A 3 57.66 -40.07 18.73
C PRO A 3 56.67 -39.08 19.35
N LEU A 4 56.34 -38.03 18.59
CA LEU A 4 55.35 -37.03 18.93
C LEU A 4 53.97 -37.71 19.00
N ARG A 5 53.48 -38.03 20.21
CA ARG A 5 52.10 -38.51 20.41
C ARG A 5 51.14 -37.34 20.26
N ILE A 6 50.70 -37.09 19.02
CA ILE A 6 49.57 -36.20 18.75
C ILE A 6 48.34 -36.87 19.36
N SER A 7 47.70 -36.21 20.32
CA SER A 7 46.47 -36.70 20.95
C SER A 7 45.39 -36.87 19.88
N VAL A 8 44.61 -37.95 19.95
CA VAL A 8 43.46 -38.19 19.05
C VAL A 8 42.53 -36.97 19.02
N TRP A 9 42.40 -36.26 20.15
CA TRP A 9 41.64 -35.02 20.27
C TRP A 9 42.22 -33.86 19.44
N THR A 10 43.55 -33.70 19.43
CA THR A 10 44.19 -32.67 18.60
C THR A 10 44.05 -32.96 17.11
N SER A 11 44.08 -34.23 16.71
CA SER A 11 43.86 -34.62 15.31
C SER A 11 42.39 -34.42 14.89
N LEU A 12 41.43 -34.77 15.76
CA LEU A 12 40.00 -34.57 15.52
C LEU A 12 39.63 -33.08 15.43
N CYS A 13 40.15 -32.24 16.33
CA CYS A 13 39.95 -30.79 16.27
C CYS A 13 40.50 -30.19 14.97
N PHE A 14 41.69 -30.64 14.52
CA PHE A 14 42.28 -30.18 13.27
C PHE A 14 41.47 -30.61 12.05
N SER A 15 40.94 -31.83 12.03
CA SER A 15 40.04 -32.32 10.97
C SER A 15 38.73 -31.54 10.91
N ILE A 16 38.12 -31.22 12.06
CA ILE A 16 36.90 -30.41 12.14
C ILE A 16 37.18 -28.96 11.68
N LEU A 17 38.34 -28.39 12.07
CA LEU A 17 38.80 -27.07 11.64
C LEU A 17 39.08 -26.98 10.12
N LEU A 18 39.45 -28.09 9.47
CA LEU A 18 39.65 -28.16 8.02
C LEU A 18 38.34 -28.45 7.25
N LEU A 19 37.41 -29.21 7.86
CA LEU A 19 36.11 -29.51 7.28
C LEU A 19 35.20 -28.29 7.20
N PHE A 20 35.23 -27.40 8.19
CA PHE A 20 34.37 -26.20 8.20
C PHE A 20 34.62 -25.26 7.01
N PRO A 21 35.87 -24.84 6.72
CA PRO A 21 36.20 -24.05 5.53
C PRO A 21 35.87 -24.78 4.23
N ALA A 22 36.10 -26.09 4.16
CA ALA A 22 35.81 -26.90 2.98
C ALA A 22 34.29 -27.01 2.72
N ILE A 23 33.48 -27.25 3.75
CA ILE A 23 32.01 -27.27 3.66
C ILE A 23 31.47 -25.87 3.34
N TRP A 24 32.05 -24.82 3.93
CA TRP A 24 31.67 -23.44 3.66
C TRP A 24 32.01 -23.02 2.23
N LEU A 25 33.22 -23.33 1.74
CA LEU A 25 33.62 -23.11 0.35
C LEU A 25 32.78 -23.94 -0.61
N HIS A 26 32.52 -25.22 -0.32
CA HIS A 26 31.69 -26.09 -1.16
C HIS A 26 30.24 -25.59 -1.23
N ARG A 27 29.65 -25.19 -0.10
CA ARG A 27 28.32 -24.54 -0.09
C ARG A 27 28.32 -23.23 -0.85
N ARG A 28 29.36 -22.40 -0.72
CA ARG A 28 29.46 -21.11 -1.41
C ARG A 28 29.66 -21.27 -2.92
N TYR A 29 30.43 -22.27 -3.36
CA TYR A 29 30.68 -22.55 -4.78
C TYR A 29 29.49 -23.25 -5.47
N ASN A 30 28.74 -24.09 -4.74
CA ASN A 30 27.54 -24.77 -5.28
C ASN A 30 26.22 -24.03 -5.01
N TYR A 31 26.26 -22.85 -4.39
CA TYR A 31 25.09 -22.00 -4.23
C TYR A 31 24.81 -21.28 -5.55
N ASP A 32 23.81 -21.76 -6.29
CA ASP A 32 23.24 -21.05 -7.43
C ASP A 32 22.10 -20.13 -6.93
N PRO A 33 22.35 -18.81 -6.73
CA PRO A 33 21.31 -17.87 -6.31
C PRO A 33 20.14 -17.82 -7.29
N THR A 34 20.40 -18.07 -8.58
CA THR A 34 19.37 -18.09 -9.62
C THR A 34 18.46 -19.31 -9.47
N ALA A 35 18.97 -20.46 -9.02
CA ALA A 35 18.15 -21.64 -8.71
C ALA A 35 17.19 -21.39 -7.55
N VAL A 36 17.65 -20.74 -6.47
CA VAL A 36 16.80 -20.38 -5.32
C VAL A 36 15.71 -19.40 -5.77
N VAL A 37 16.06 -18.35 -6.51
CA VAL A 37 15.10 -17.39 -7.05
C VAL A 37 14.07 -18.08 -7.93
N LYS A 38 14.49 -18.96 -8.85
CA LYS A 38 13.60 -19.77 -9.70
C LYS A 38 12.59 -20.55 -8.87
N GLN A 39 13.05 -21.22 -7.81
CA GLN A 39 12.19 -22.02 -6.94
C GLN A 39 11.19 -21.14 -6.17
N VAL A 40 11.63 -20.00 -5.64
CA VAL A 40 10.77 -19.04 -4.93
C VAL A 40 9.70 -18.48 -5.86
N VAL A 41 10.08 -17.98 -7.04
CA VAL A 41 9.15 -17.43 -8.03
C VAL A 41 8.13 -18.49 -8.45
N LYS A 42 8.58 -19.73 -8.72
CA LYS A 42 7.70 -20.84 -9.06
C LYS A 42 6.68 -21.13 -7.95
N SER A 43 7.11 -21.16 -6.69
CA SER A 43 6.21 -21.43 -5.56
C SER A 43 5.26 -20.26 -5.24
N LEU A 44 5.73 -19.01 -5.35
CA LEU A 44 4.87 -17.83 -5.24
C LEU A 44 3.81 -17.80 -6.34
N ALA A 45 4.20 -18.08 -7.59
CA ALA A 45 3.26 -18.13 -8.72
C ALA A 45 2.19 -19.21 -8.51
N ARG A 46 2.55 -20.40 -7.99
CA ARG A 46 1.55 -21.42 -7.64
C ARG A 46 0.54 -20.92 -6.60
N LEU A 47 1.01 -20.20 -5.58
CA LEU A 47 0.12 -19.60 -4.57
C LEU A 47 -0.76 -18.50 -5.16
N GLU A 48 -0.23 -17.64 -6.02
CA GLU A 48 -1.02 -16.64 -6.75
C GLU A 48 -2.15 -17.29 -7.58
N HIS A 49 -1.88 -18.41 -8.25
CA HIS A 49 -2.89 -19.13 -9.03
C HIS A 49 -3.84 -20.01 -8.18
N SER A 50 -3.50 -20.24 -6.90
CA SER A 50 -4.31 -21.08 -6.01
C SER A 50 -5.66 -20.45 -5.65
N TYR A 51 -5.75 -19.12 -5.72
CA TYR A 51 -7.02 -18.41 -5.68
C TYR A 51 -7.36 -18.02 -7.13
N ARG A 52 -8.43 -18.61 -7.67
CA ARG A 52 -8.71 -18.66 -9.12
C ARG A 52 -8.50 -17.32 -9.85
N PRO A 53 -7.49 -17.20 -10.73
CA PRO A 53 -7.52 -16.27 -11.85
C PRO A 53 -8.18 -16.97 -13.07
N LEU A 54 -8.76 -16.22 -14.02
CA LEU A 54 -9.48 -16.63 -15.25
C LEU A 54 -11.03 -16.58 -15.13
N PRO A 55 -11.75 -16.20 -16.21
CA PRO A 55 -12.92 -15.34 -16.17
C PRO A 55 -13.98 -15.91 -15.23
N GLN A 56 -14.35 -15.11 -14.22
CA GLN A 56 -15.44 -15.47 -13.35
C GLN A 56 -16.71 -15.54 -14.22
N ARG A 57 -17.43 -16.67 -14.18
CA ARG A 57 -18.76 -16.80 -14.82
C ARG A 57 -19.73 -15.72 -14.32
N SER A 58 -19.51 -15.24 -13.10
CA SER A 58 -20.22 -14.14 -12.46
C SER A 58 -19.40 -12.85 -12.50
N ARG A 59 -20.08 -11.71 -12.41
CA ARG A 59 -19.44 -10.40 -12.23
C ARG A 59 -18.50 -10.37 -11.02
N GLY A 60 -17.43 -9.58 -11.12
CA GLY A 60 -16.45 -9.39 -10.06
C GLY A 60 -17.00 -8.61 -8.86
N PRO A 61 -16.24 -8.49 -7.75
CA PRO A 61 -16.66 -7.67 -6.62
C PRO A 61 -16.80 -6.20 -7.04
N GLN A 62 -17.81 -5.53 -6.49
CA GLN A 62 -18.10 -4.13 -6.78
C GLN A 62 -17.34 -3.22 -5.82
N VAL A 63 -16.45 -2.39 -6.34
CA VAL A 63 -15.52 -1.60 -5.52
C VAL A 63 -15.66 -0.12 -5.84
N ILE A 64 -15.79 0.70 -4.79
CA ILE A 64 -15.63 2.16 -4.91
C ILE A 64 -14.19 2.51 -4.50
N VAL A 65 -13.50 3.31 -5.30
CA VAL A 65 -12.17 3.82 -5.00
C VAL A 65 -12.18 5.33 -5.05
N GLY A 66 -11.60 6.00 -4.05
CA GLY A 66 -11.46 7.45 -3.99
C GLY A 66 -10.33 7.89 -3.06
N PHE A 67 -9.95 9.18 -2.99
CA PHE A 67 -10.52 10.29 -3.77
C PHE A 67 -9.46 11.12 -4.50
N GLY A 68 -8.17 10.95 -4.18
CA GLY A 68 -7.08 11.70 -4.81
C GLY A 68 -6.69 11.12 -6.17
N ALA A 69 -6.82 11.91 -7.23
CA ALA A 69 -6.37 11.62 -8.58
C ALA A 69 -5.56 12.79 -9.16
N CYS A 70 -4.40 12.47 -9.72
CA CYS A 70 -3.54 13.47 -10.35
C CYS A 70 -2.95 12.89 -11.65
N VAL A 71 -2.17 13.70 -12.34
CA VAL A 71 -1.39 13.31 -13.50
C VAL A 71 0.09 13.42 -13.19
N ASP A 72 0.84 12.35 -13.45
CA ASP A 72 2.28 12.36 -13.32
C ASP A 72 2.93 12.81 -14.63
N LEU A 73 3.75 13.86 -14.57
CA LEU A 73 4.71 14.20 -15.60
C LEU A 73 6.08 13.68 -15.18
N ARG A 74 6.50 12.55 -15.75
CA ARG A 74 7.82 11.97 -15.45
C ARG A 74 8.85 12.54 -16.38
N VAL A 75 10.03 12.81 -15.84
CA VAL A 75 11.12 13.45 -16.57
C VAL A 75 12.48 13.10 -15.98
N ARG A 76 13.50 12.99 -16.82
CA ARG A 76 14.89 12.86 -16.37
C ARG A 76 15.31 14.12 -15.62
N ALA A 77 15.70 13.94 -14.35
CA ALA A 77 15.98 15.04 -13.44
C ALA A 77 17.08 15.99 -13.96
N ILE A 78 18.26 15.44 -14.27
CA ILE A 78 19.45 16.25 -14.58
C ILE A 78 19.29 17.04 -15.89
N PRO A 79 18.82 16.45 -17.00
CA PRO A 79 18.54 17.21 -18.23
C PRO A 79 17.54 18.36 -18.02
N LEU A 80 16.46 18.13 -17.26
CA LEU A 80 15.48 19.17 -16.98
C LEU A 80 16.09 20.33 -16.16
N LEU A 81 16.82 20.01 -15.09
CA LEU A 81 17.46 21.02 -14.24
C LEU A 81 18.46 21.88 -15.03
N GLN A 82 19.25 21.24 -15.91
CA GLN A 82 20.18 21.95 -16.79
C GLN A 82 19.47 22.89 -17.78
N LEU A 83 18.37 22.43 -18.39
CA LEU A 83 17.58 23.26 -19.31
C LEU A 83 16.90 24.45 -18.63
N LEU A 84 16.54 24.28 -17.36
CA LEU A 84 15.99 25.36 -16.53
C LEU A 84 17.08 26.33 -16.03
N GLY A 85 18.36 25.99 -16.17
CA GLY A 85 19.49 26.77 -15.68
C GLY A 85 19.77 26.61 -14.19
N PHE A 86 19.29 25.52 -13.56
CA PHE A 86 19.50 25.27 -12.13
C PHE A 86 20.91 24.73 -11.91
N GLU A 87 21.58 25.23 -10.87
CA GLU A 87 22.91 24.80 -10.47
C GLU A 87 22.88 24.06 -9.12
N PRO A 88 23.75 23.06 -8.91
CA PRO A 88 23.88 22.43 -7.60
C PRO A 88 24.39 23.44 -6.57
N PRO A 89 23.84 23.45 -5.33
CA PRO A 89 24.26 24.35 -4.28
C PRO A 89 25.71 24.07 -3.86
N LYS A 90 26.44 25.13 -3.51
CA LYS A 90 27.83 25.04 -3.01
C LYS A 90 27.88 24.63 -1.53
N LEU A 91 27.37 23.46 -1.23
CA LEU A 91 27.34 22.86 0.12
C LEU A 91 27.99 21.48 0.11
N SER A 92 28.54 21.08 1.26
CA SER A 92 29.06 19.72 1.43
C SER A 92 27.93 18.68 1.46
N VAL A 93 28.26 17.43 1.10
CA VAL A 93 27.30 16.30 1.16
C VAL A 93 26.73 16.12 2.57
N GLU A 94 27.52 16.37 3.61
CA GLU A 94 27.07 16.25 4.99
C GLU A 94 26.02 17.31 5.34
N GLN A 95 26.24 18.56 4.95
CA GLN A 95 25.24 19.62 5.13
C GLN A 95 23.95 19.33 4.37
N LEU A 96 24.05 18.85 3.13
CA LEU A 96 22.89 18.47 2.32
C LEU A 96 22.07 17.36 2.97
N ARG A 97 22.70 16.34 3.56
CA ARG A 97 22.01 15.24 4.25
C ARG A 97 21.26 15.68 5.51
N THR A 98 21.61 16.84 6.08
CA THR A 98 20.95 17.41 7.26
C THR A 98 19.86 18.42 6.92
N TYR A 99 19.58 18.67 5.63
CA TYR A 99 18.60 19.66 5.21
C TYR A 99 17.18 19.30 5.68
N ASP A 100 16.48 20.31 6.19
CA ASP A 100 15.11 20.16 6.67
C ASP A 100 14.09 20.33 5.54
N HIS A 101 13.36 19.25 5.26
CA HIS A 101 12.29 19.21 4.26
C HIS A 101 10.91 19.67 4.80
N SER A 102 10.85 20.25 6.00
CA SER A 102 9.60 20.73 6.62
C SER A 102 8.97 21.92 5.88
N GLY A 103 9.77 22.80 5.26
CA GLY A 103 9.29 24.00 4.57
C GLY A 103 8.54 23.75 3.24
N VAL A 104 8.02 24.83 2.64
CA VAL A 104 7.52 24.86 1.25
C VAL A 104 8.60 25.43 0.32
N LEU A 105 8.53 25.13 -0.97
CA LEU A 105 9.50 25.63 -1.95
C LEU A 105 8.93 26.85 -2.69
N ASN A 106 9.69 27.94 -2.81
CA ASN A 106 9.22 29.16 -3.45
C ASN A 106 10.16 29.68 -4.57
N THR A 107 11.44 29.35 -4.49
CA THR A 107 12.49 29.80 -5.40
C THR A 107 13.21 28.63 -6.07
N GLU A 108 13.97 28.93 -7.14
CA GLU A 108 14.82 27.95 -7.83
C GLU A 108 15.91 27.39 -6.90
N ASP A 109 16.44 28.23 -5.99
CA ASP A 109 17.41 27.84 -4.97
C ASP A 109 16.81 26.86 -3.94
N ASP A 110 15.57 27.09 -3.51
CA ASP A 110 14.87 26.18 -2.59
C ASP A 110 14.73 24.79 -3.20
N ILE A 111 14.32 24.73 -4.48
CA ILE A 111 14.17 23.48 -5.22
C ILE A 111 15.52 22.80 -5.40
N SER A 112 16.56 23.56 -5.80
CA SER A 112 17.91 23.03 -6.01
C SER A 112 18.52 22.46 -4.73
N LEU A 113 18.34 23.15 -3.60
CA LEU A 113 18.79 22.70 -2.29
C LEU A 113 18.06 21.41 -1.84
N SER A 114 16.73 21.42 -1.94
CA SER A 114 15.91 20.27 -1.57
C SER A 114 16.15 19.05 -2.47
N PHE A 115 16.25 19.25 -3.79
CA PHE A 115 16.59 18.19 -4.73
C PHE A 115 17.97 17.61 -4.41
N SER A 116 18.98 18.45 -4.16
CA SER A 116 20.34 18.02 -3.83
C SER A 116 20.38 17.13 -2.59
N SER A 117 19.66 17.50 -1.53
CA SER A 117 19.51 16.68 -0.32
C SER A 117 18.95 15.29 -0.63
N GLY A 118 17.83 15.22 -1.37
CA GLY A 118 17.22 13.96 -1.78
C GLY A 118 18.15 13.12 -2.66
N PHE A 119 18.82 13.77 -3.61
CA PHE A 119 19.74 13.17 -4.58
C PHE A 119 20.94 12.50 -3.90
N VAL A 120 21.65 13.19 -2.99
CA VAL A 120 22.83 12.63 -2.30
C VAL A 120 22.47 11.61 -1.22
N SER A 121 21.25 11.69 -0.69
CA SER A 121 20.69 10.72 0.26
C SER A 121 20.12 9.49 -0.46
N GLY A 122 19.87 9.59 -1.77
CA GLY A 122 19.09 8.62 -2.52
C GLY A 122 17.68 8.45 -1.96
N ALA A 123 17.08 9.48 -1.37
CA ALA A 123 15.76 9.41 -0.75
C ALA A 123 14.66 9.77 -1.77
N ALA A 124 13.49 9.13 -1.63
CA ALA A 124 12.31 9.58 -2.35
C ALA A 124 11.76 10.78 -1.59
N VAL A 125 11.57 11.90 -2.27
CA VAL A 125 11.15 13.16 -1.63
C VAL A 125 10.03 13.76 -2.45
N GLU A 126 8.99 14.25 -1.78
CA GLU A 126 7.86 14.95 -2.38
C GLU A 126 7.74 16.32 -1.71
N ARG A 127 7.63 17.40 -2.49
CA ARG A 127 7.62 18.76 -1.98
C ARG A 127 6.58 19.65 -2.68
N PRO A 128 5.78 20.42 -1.92
CA PRO A 128 4.92 21.44 -2.49
C PRO A 128 5.73 22.66 -2.93
N VAL A 129 5.39 23.19 -4.11
CA VAL A 129 5.91 24.45 -4.65
C VAL A 129 4.84 25.53 -4.50
N LEU A 130 5.07 26.55 -3.69
CA LEU A 130 4.12 27.64 -3.47
C LEU A 130 4.02 28.56 -4.70
N ASN A 131 5.15 28.81 -5.36
CA ASN A 131 5.22 29.67 -6.54
C ASN A 131 4.62 28.98 -7.77
N LYS A 132 3.33 29.25 -8.03
CA LYS A 132 2.57 28.70 -9.17
C LYS A 132 3.24 28.99 -10.53
N THR A 133 3.83 30.17 -10.69
CA THR A 133 4.50 30.56 -11.95
C THR A 133 5.76 29.75 -12.19
N LEU A 134 6.59 29.57 -11.16
CA LEU A 134 7.79 28.74 -11.22
C LEU A 134 7.41 27.28 -11.53
N PHE A 135 6.44 26.73 -10.80
CA PHE A 135 5.98 25.36 -11.01
C PHE A 135 5.48 25.14 -12.45
N ARG A 136 4.62 26.04 -12.95
CA ARG A 136 4.11 25.98 -14.33
C ARG A 136 5.24 26.08 -15.37
N ARG A 137 6.26 26.91 -15.14
CA ARG A 137 7.44 27.00 -16.02
C ARG A 137 8.18 25.66 -16.08
N MET A 138 8.41 25.01 -14.92
CA MET A 138 9.08 23.70 -14.88
C MET A 138 8.25 22.63 -15.60
N VAL A 139 6.95 22.57 -15.36
CA VAL A 139 6.02 21.64 -16.02
C VAL A 139 6.02 21.87 -17.54
N GLN A 140 5.97 23.12 -18.00
CA GLN A 140 5.99 23.44 -19.42
C GLN A 140 7.29 22.98 -20.10
N VAL A 141 8.44 23.26 -19.48
CA VAL A 141 9.74 22.83 -20.01
C VAL A 141 9.84 21.31 -20.04
N ALA A 142 9.39 20.62 -18.98
CA ALA A 142 9.37 19.17 -18.94
C ALA A 142 8.40 18.56 -19.98
N ALA A 143 7.22 19.16 -20.18
CA ALA A 143 6.25 18.69 -21.17
C ALA A 143 6.77 18.84 -22.61
N ASN A 144 7.59 19.87 -22.88
CA ASN A 144 8.23 20.05 -24.18
C ASN A 144 9.31 18.98 -24.48
N LEU A 145 9.78 18.24 -23.46
CA LEU A 145 10.72 17.12 -23.62
C LEU A 145 10.01 15.81 -24.00
N ILE A 146 8.67 15.80 -24.01
CA ILE A 146 7.89 14.63 -24.40
C ILE A 146 7.95 14.50 -25.92
N PRO A 147 8.34 13.32 -26.45
CA PRO A 147 8.33 13.08 -27.88
C PRO A 147 6.96 13.39 -28.50
N PRO A 148 6.89 13.99 -29.71
CA PRO A 148 5.62 14.37 -30.34
C PRO A 148 4.59 13.23 -30.39
N GLU A 149 5.03 12.00 -30.65
CA GLU A 149 4.20 10.79 -30.69
C GLU A 149 3.60 10.37 -29.33
N LEU A 150 4.14 10.90 -28.22
CA LEU A 150 3.69 10.61 -26.86
C LEU A 150 2.97 11.79 -26.18
N GLN A 151 2.95 12.98 -26.78
CA GLN A 151 2.40 14.20 -26.14
C GLN A 151 0.95 14.05 -25.65
N THR A 152 0.13 13.31 -26.39
CA THR A 152 -1.29 13.10 -26.07
C THR A 152 -1.56 11.79 -25.34
N ARG A 153 -0.56 10.92 -25.16
CA ARG A 153 -0.73 9.56 -24.61
C ARG A 153 -0.35 9.50 -23.14
N PHE A 154 -1.20 8.89 -22.32
CA PHE A 154 -0.82 8.47 -20.97
C PHE A 154 -0.31 7.05 -20.99
N VAL A 155 0.88 6.86 -20.44
CA VAL A 155 1.44 5.54 -20.21
C VAL A 155 0.77 4.97 -18.97
N SER A 156 0.10 3.82 -19.13
CA SER A 156 -0.44 3.09 -17.97
C SER A 156 0.71 2.64 -17.06
N THR A 157 0.50 2.75 -15.75
CA THR A 157 1.45 2.22 -14.74
C THR A 157 1.45 0.70 -14.66
N LEU A 158 0.48 0.03 -15.31
CA LEU A 158 0.53 -1.41 -15.53
C LEU A 158 1.66 -1.76 -16.51
N VAL A 159 2.22 -2.96 -16.35
CA VAL A 159 3.28 -3.51 -17.20
C VAL A 159 3.00 -3.38 -18.71
N SER A 160 1.74 -3.58 -19.12
CA SER A 160 1.32 -3.45 -20.52
C SER A 160 1.45 -2.03 -21.07
N GLY A 161 1.33 -1.01 -20.22
CA GLY A 161 1.53 0.39 -20.60
C GLY A 161 3.00 0.75 -20.74
N VAL A 162 3.84 0.33 -19.79
CA VAL A 162 5.27 0.70 -19.78
C VAL A 162 6.04 0.08 -20.95
N ASN A 163 5.64 -1.10 -21.42
CA ASN A 163 6.25 -1.70 -22.62
C ASN A 163 5.94 -0.91 -23.91
N MET A 164 4.89 -0.06 -23.95
CA MET A 164 4.59 0.80 -25.11
C MET A 164 5.51 2.02 -25.24
N LEU A 165 6.35 2.30 -24.24
CA LEU A 165 7.42 3.31 -24.36
C LEU A 165 8.61 2.82 -25.21
N ARG A 166 8.56 1.57 -25.69
CA ARG A 166 9.49 1.06 -26.70
C ARG A 166 8.94 1.40 -28.08
N LEU A 167 9.69 2.18 -28.84
CA LEU A 167 9.53 2.21 -30.30
C LEU A 167 9.76 0.78 -30.82
N GLU A 168 8.83 0.27 -31.63
CA GLU A 168 8.97 -1.05 -32.26
C GLU A 168 10.26 -1.07 -33.11
N GLY A 169 11.23 -1.92 -32.75
CA GLY A 169 12.40 -2.18 -33.60
C GLY A 169 13.76 -2.35 -32.92
N ASP A 170 13.95 -1.96 -31.66
CA ASP A 170 15.28 -1.99 -31.03
C ASP A 170 15.40 -3.09 -29.95
N GLU A 171 15.81 -4.28 -30.37
CA GLU A 171 16.28 -5.32 -29.43
C GLU A 171 17.74 -5.12 -28.98
N ASP A 172 18.53 -4.24 -29.63
CA ASP A 172 19.98 -4.17 -29.39
C ASP A 172 20.66 -2.77 -29.38
N VAL A 173 19.93 -1.65 -29.28
CA VAL A 173 20.56 -0.31 -29.19
C VAL A 173 20.23 0.39 -27.87
N ASN A 174 21.27 0.94 -27.23
CA ASN A 174 21.28 1.75 -26.02
C ASN A 174 19.93 2.38 -25.58
N ASN A 175 19.31 1.79 -24.56
CA ASN A 175 18.68 2.43 -23.38
C ASN A 175 18.17 3.90 -23.47
N THR A 176 17.50 4.35 -24.53
CA THR A 176 16.87 5.68 -24.54
C THR A 176 15.40 5.59 -24.15
N ALA A 177 15.14 5.48 -22.84
CA ALA A 177 13.83 5.88 -22.34
C ALA A 177 13.58 7.35 -22.72
N PRO A 178 12.35 7.74 -23.09
CA PRO A 178 12.06 9.13 -23.43
C PRO A 178 12.41 10.05 -22.27
N LEU A 179 12.87 11.27 -22.59
CA LEU A 179 13.29 12.23 -21.57
C LEU A 179 12.14 12.64 -20.65
N ALA A 180 10.90 12.63 -21.17
CA ALA A 180 9.69 12.84 -20.40
C ALA A 180 8.49 12.08 -20.98
N TRP A 181 7.50 11.77 -20.14
CA TRP A 181 6.21 11.20 -20.55
C TRP A 181 5.13 11.41 -19.48
N TRP A 182 3.86 11.34 -19.91
CA TRP A 182 2.69 11.41 -19.02
C TRP A 182 2.29 10.02 -18.50
N SER A 183 1.86 9.93 -17.26
CA SER A 183 1.16 8.77 -16.71
C SER A 183 0.01 9.18 -15.80
N LEU A 184 -0.97 8.30 -15.64
CA LEU A 184 -2.01 8.49 -14.60
C LEU A 184 -1.33 8.42 -13.23
N GLY A 185 -1.70 9.31 -12.32
CA GLY A 185 -1.18 9.43 -10.97
C GLY A 185 -2.26 9.36 -9.90
N GLY A 186 -1.84 9.44 -8.64
CA GLY A 186 -2.72 9.45 -7.47
C GLY A 186 -3.17 8.06 -7.03
N SER A 187 -3.24 7.85 -5.71
CA SER A 187 -3.55 6.54 -5.13
C SER A 187 -4.88 5.98 -5.64
N ALA A 188 -5.91 6.81 -5.82
CA ALA A 188 -7.23 6.33 -6.21
C ALA A 188 -7.27 5.80 -7.66
N PRO A 189 -6.82 6.53 -8.69
CA PRO A 189 -6.70 5.97 -10.04
C PRO A 189 -5.80 4.74 -10.10
N MET A 190 -4.67 4.73 -9.37
CA MET A 190 -3.71 3.61 -9.39
C MET A 190 -4.31 2.32 -8.84
N MET A 191 -4.96 2.40 -7.68
CA MET A 191 -5.66 1.25 -7.12
C MET A 191 -6.86 0.84 -7.99
N ALA A 192 -7.60 1.80 -8.55
CA ALA A 192 -8.74 1.52 -9.43
C ALA A 192 -8.34 0.74 -10.69
N VAL A 193 -7.29 1.18 -11.39
CA VAL A 193 -6.73 0.51 -12.56
C VAL A 193 -6.27 -0.90 -12.22
N ARG A 194 -5.55 -1.07 -11.10
CA ARG A 194 -5.10 -2.40 -10.67
C ARG A 194 -6.28 -3.31 -10.31
N LEU A 195 -7.23 -2.86 -9.50
CA LEU A 195 -8.40 -3.64 -9.11
C LEU A 195 -9.22 -4.08 -10.33
N ALA A 196 -9.41 -3.19 -11.30
CA ALA A 196 -10.11 -3.49 -12.55
C ALA A 196 -9.35 -4.53 -13.39
N ALA A 197 -8.03 -4.40 -13.53
CA ALA A 197 -7.19 -5.39 -14.21
C ALA A 197 -7.22 -6.78 -13.54
N GLU A 198 -7.47 -6.81 -12.23
CA GLU A 198 -7.62 -8.03 -11.45
C GLU A 198 -9.09 -8.52 -11.39
N GLY A 199 -9.98 -7.95 -12.22
CA GLY A 199 -11.34 -8.40 -12.42
C GLY A 199 -12.34 -7.97 -11.36
N ALA A 200 -12.17 -6.78 -10.78
CA ALA A 200 -13.21 -6.09 -10.00
C ALA A 200 -14.05 -5.16 -10.89
N GLU A 201 -15.32 -4.94 -10.51
CA GLU A 201 -16.14 -3.88 -11.09
C GLU A 201 -15.86 -2.58 -10.33
N VAL A 202 -15.09 -1.67 -10.94
CA VAL A 202 -14.58 -0.50 -10.23
C VAL A 202 -15.37 0.76 -10.58
N SER A 203 -15.78 1.47 -9.55
CA SER A 203 -16.26 2.86 -9.63
C SER A 203 -15.24 3.80 -8.99
N LEU A 204 -14.74 4.76 -9.75
CA LEU A 204 -13.75 5.73 -9.29
C LEU A 204 -14.44 7.05 -8.93
N ALA A 205 -14.43 7.40 -7.65
CA ALA A 205 -14.85 8.70 -7.14
C ALA A 205 -13.62 9.62 -7.09
N ALA A 206 -13.40 10.39 -8.14
CA ALA A 206 -12.32 11.35 -8.23
C ALA A 206 -12.73 12.51 -9.14
N ARG A 207 -12.15 13.67 -8.93
CA ARG A 207 -12.33 14.81 -9.84
C ARG A 207 -11.27 14.72 -10.93
N LEU A 208 -11.69 14.51 -12.16
CA LEU A 208 -10.83 14.17 -13.29
C LEU A 208 -11.15 15.05 -14.49
N SER A 209 -10.13 15.59 -15.14
CA SER A 209 -10.23 16.26 -16.44
C SER A 209 -10.71 15.31 -17.54
N ASP A 210 -11.13 15.86 -18.68
CA ASP A 210 -11.52 15.05 -19.86
C ASP A 210 -10.35 14.18 -20.35
N ARG A 211 -9.14 14.72 -20.26
CA ARG A 211 -7.90 14.03 -20.65
C ARG A 211 -7.61 12.88 -19.70
N GLU A 212 -7.73 13.06 -18.39
CA GLU A 212 -7.56 11.98 -17.41
C GLU A 212 -8.60 10.87 -17.60
N ARG A 213 -9.88 11.25 -17.73
CA ARG A 213 -10.98 10.30 -17.93
C ARG A 213 -10.83 9.51 -19.22
N GLY A 214 -10.39 10.15 -20.30
CA GLY A 214 -10.16 9.50 -21.60
C GLY A 214 -9.09 8.39 -21.56
N HIS A 215 -8.20 8.41 -20.58
CA HIS A 215 -7.11 7.44 -20.43
C HIS A 215 -7.39 6.34 -19.40
N LEU A 216 -8.50 6.41 -18.67
CA LEU A 216 -8.91 5.31 -17.80
C LEU A 216 -9.41 4.13 -18.64
N PRO A 217 -9.13 2.88 -18.22
CA PRO A 217 -9.75 1.70 -18.84
C PRO A 217 -11.28 1.83 -18.88
N HIS A 218 -11.89 1.55 -20.03
CA HIS A 218 -13.34 1.70 -20.25
C HIS A 218 -14.24 0.91 -19.29
N CYS A 219 -13.69 -0.13 -18.63
CA CYS A 219 -14.38 -0.90 -17.61
C CYS A 219 -14.54 -0.14 -16.28
N ILE A 220 -13.77 0.92 -16.03
CA ILE A 220 -13.87 1.75 -14.83
C ILE A 220 -14.98 2.78 -15.03
N LYS A 221 -15.89 2.87 -14.06
CA LYS A 221 -16.97 3.87 -14.05
C LYS A 221 -16.55 5.07 -13.21
N THR A 222 -16.40 6.24 -13.82
CA THR A 222 -16.11 7.48 -13.09
C THR A 222 -17.39 8.03 -12.47
N LEU A 223 -17.37 8.30 -11.17
CA LEU A 223 -18.46 8.99 -10.48
C LEU A 223 -18.19 10.49 -10.51
N ILE A 224 -19.14 11.26 -11.02
CA ILE A 224 -18.99 12.70 -11.23
C ILE A 224 -19.89 13.44 -10.25
N ALA A 225 -19.34 14.44 -9.58
CA ALA A 225 -20.10 15.33 -8.72
C ALA A 225 -21.16 16.08 -9.54
N PRO A 226 -22.39 16.22 -9.04
CA PRO A 226 -23.44 16.87 -9.81
C PRO A 226 -23.23 18.40 -9.84
N PRO A 227 -23.69 19.13 -10.87
CA PRO A 227 -23.44 20.57 -11.02
C PRO A 227 -23.82 21.42 -9.79
N GLN A 228 -24.90 21.03 -9.09
CA GLN A 228 -25.35 21.71 -7.86
C GLN A 228 -24.35 21.63 -6.69
N PHE A 229 -23.33 20.77 -6.75
CA PHE A 229 -22.25 20.77 -5.76
C PHE A 229 -21.34 22.00 -5.88
N GLY A 230 -21.46 22.78 -6.96
CA GLY A 230 -20.81 24.09 -7.09
C GLY A 230 -19.34 24.03 -7.47
N LEU A 231 -18.85 22.88 -7.95
CA LEU A 231 -17.49 22.76 -8.48
C LEU A 231 -17.37 23.45 -9.85
N PRO A 232 -16.22 24.07 -10.17
CA PRO A 232 -15.93 24.56 -11.52
C PRO A 232 -16.22 23.50 -12.61
N ALA A 233 -16.79 23.95 -13.72
CA ALA A 233 -17.23 23.07 -14.82
C ALA A 233 -16.07 22.27 -15.44
N VAL A 234 -14.88 22.86 -15.50
CA VAL A 234 -13.65 22.21 -15.96
C VAL A 234 -12.76 21.97 -14.73
N PRO A 235 -12.46 20.71 -14.38
CA PRO A 235 -11.44 20.40 -13.38
C PRO A 235 -10.06 20.96 -13.75
N GLU A 236 -9.33 21.50 -12.76
CA GLU A 236 -7.89 21.76 -12.93
C GLU A 236 -7.15 20.43 -12.81
N GLU A 237 -6.18 20.19 -13.70
CA GLU A 237 -5.32 19.00 -13.63
C GLU A 237 -4.26 19.24 -12.56
N ASP A 238 -4.32 18.46 -11.49
CA ASP A 238 -3.23 18.38 -10.51
C ASP A 238 -2.07 17.62 -11.15
N ILE A 239 -0.98 18.32 -11.47
CA ILE A 239 0.19 17.75 -12.12
C ILE A 239 1.26 17.49 -11.07
N HIS A 240 1.76 16.26 -11.01
CA HIS A 240 2.90 15.86 -10.20
C HIS A 240 4.13 15.74 -11.10
N LEU A 241 5.09 16.66 -10.94
CA LEU A 241 6.32 16.66 -11.72
C LEU A 241 7.34 15.73 -11.05
N ILE A 242 7.60 14.57 -11.66
CA ILE A 242 8.44 13.50 -11.11
C ILE A 242 9.79 13.49 -11.81
N LEU A 243 10.81 13.97 -11.10
CA LEU A 243 12.20 14.02 -11.54
C LEU A 243 12.89 12.70 -11.17
N GLU A 244 13.09 11.82 -12.15
CA GLU A 244 13.76 10.53 -11.97
C GLU A 244 15.26 10.63 -12.25
N TYR A 245 16.06 9.92 -11.43
CA TYR A 245 17.51 9.82 -11.57
C TYR A 245 18.01 8.41 -11.28
N GLU A 246 19.13 8.04 -11.87
CA GLU A 246 19.75 6.72 -11.78
C GLU A 246 20.86 6.63 -10.73
N SER A 247 21.22 5.40 -10.35
CA SER A 247 22.39 5.17 -9.48
C SER A 247 23.66 5.57 -10.20
N GLY A 248 24.52 6.34 -9.53
CA GLY A 248 25.77 6.85 -10.08
C GLY A 248 25.60 8.09 -10.98
N GLU A 249 24.38 8.56 -11.21
CA GLU A 249 24.13 9.79 -11.96
C GLU A 249 24.75 11.00 -11.23
N ARG A 250 25.21 11.99 -12.00
CA ARG A 250 25.95 13.15 -11.49
C ARG A 250 25.22 14.46 -11.76
N TRP A 251 25.30 15.39 -10.82
CA TRP A 251 24.91 16.78 -10.99
C TRP A 251 25.97 17.69 -10.36
N GLY A 252 26.83 18.26 -11.20
CA GLY A 252 28.10 18.83 -10.73
C GLY A 252 28.95 17.76 -10.02
N ASP A 253 29.38 18.06 -8.80
CA ASP A 253 30.16 17.14 -7.96
C ASP A 253 29.31 16.14 -7.15
N LEU A 254 27.98 16.31 -7.16
CA LEU A 254 27.06 15.43 -6.44
C LEU A 254 26.84 14.12 -7.22
N VAL A 255 26.69 13.01 -6.48
CA VAL A 255 26.46 11.67 -7.05
C VAL A 255 25.30 10.99 -6.34
N ALA A 256 24.36 10.45 -7.10
CA ALA A 256 23.25 9.67 -6.56
C ALA A 256 23.71 8.26 -6.14
N PRO A 257 23.50 7.83 -4.88
CA PRO A 257 23.92 6.50 -4.44
C PRO A 257 23.02 5.37 -4.99
N ARG A 258 21.78 5.68 -5.36
CA ARG A 258 20.82 4.72 -5.94
C ARG A 258 19.82 5.44 -6.85
N ALA A 259 19.18 4.70 -7.74
CA ALA A 259 18.09 5.22 -8.56
C ALA A 259 16.89 5.56 -7.68
N ASN A 260 16.34 6.77 -7.86
CA ASN A 260 15.15 7.21 -7.13
C ASN A 260 14.47 8.39 -7.84
N ARG A 261 13.53 9.04 -7.17
CA ARG A 261 12.69 10.12 -7.70
C ARG A 261 12.54 11.27 -6.73
N TYR A 262 12.35 12.46 -7.28
CA TYR A 262 12.03 13.68 -6.55
C TYR A 262 10.76 14.29 -7.15
N ILE A 263 9.74 14.52 -6.35
CA ILE A 263 8.40 14.91 -6.80
C ILE A 263 8.12 16.35 -6.37
N LEU A 264 7.72 17.17 -7.33
CA LEU A 264 7.23 18.52 -7.11
C LEU A 264 5.73 18.56 -7.38
N VAL A 265 4.97 19.17 -6.47
CA VAL A 265 3.51 19.27 -6.58
C VAL A 265 3.04 20.71 -6.38
N HIS A 266 1.95 21.06 -7.05
CA HIS A 266 1.19 22.28 -6.85
C HIS A 266 -0.29 21.96 -7.12
N ASP A 267 -0.89 21.27 -6.16
CA ASP A 267 -2.23 20.70 -6.33
C ASP A 267 -3.32 21.67 -5.89
N GLU A 268 -4.40 21.70 -6.67
CA GLU A 268 -5.62 22.47 -6.45
C GLU A 268 -6.76 21.56 -5.96
N GLU A 269 -7.01 20.43 -6.62
CA GLU A 269 -8.18 19.58 -6.35
C GLU A 269 -7.96 18.57 -5.22
N LEU A 270 -6.74 18.02 -5.13
CA LEU A 270 -6.35 16.99 -4.16
C LEU A 270 -6.46 17.47 -2.70
N PRO A 271 -5.87 18.60 -2.30
CA PRO A 271 -5.96 19.10 -0.92
C PRO A 271 -7.39 19.45 -0.51
N ARG A 272 -8.26 19.75 -1.49
CA ARG A 272 -9.70 20.02 -1.28
C ARG A 272 -10.53 18.75 -1.24
N LEU A 273 -9.95 17.60 -1.56
CA LEU A 273 -10.65 16.31 -1.68
C LEU A 273 -11.86 16.43 -2.61
N SER A 274 -11.72 17.13 -3.74
CA SER A 274 -12.85 17.52 -4.61
C SER A 274 -13.60 16.34 -5.25
N GLY A 275 -13.04 15.13 -5.20
CA GLY A 275 -13.71 13.89 -5.60
C GLY A 275 -14.79 13.41 -4.63
N LEU A 276 -14.90 13.99 -3.43
CA LEU A 276 -15.90 13.65 -2.43
C LEU A 276 -17.03 14.69 -2.41
N TRP A 277 -18.28 14.23 -2.38
CA TRP A 277 -19.46 15.06 -2.14
C TRP A 277 -20.51 14.24 -1.35
N PRO A 278 -21.50 14.88 -0.70
CA PRO A 278 -22.47 14.16 0.14
C PRO A 278 -23.24 13.02 -0.56
N GLY A 279 -23.40 13.09 -1.88
CA GLY A 279 -24.19 12.13 -2.68
C GLY A 279 -23.38 11.06 -3.41
N VAL A 280 -22.11 10.80 -3.05
CA VAL A 280 -21.26 9.80 -3.74
C VAL A 280 -21.91 8.42 -3.74
N LEU A 281 -22.39 7.94 -2.59
CA LEU A 281 -23.01 6.62 -2.46
C LEU A 281 -24.31 6.54 -3.27
N ASP A 282 -25.16 7.56 -3.20
CA ASP A 282 -26.43 7.61 -3.95
C ASP A 282 -26.18 7.61 -5.46
N THR A 283 -25.19 8.38 -5.92
CA THR A 283 -24.79 8.38 -7.33
C THR A 283 -24.32 7.01 -7.77
N TRP A 284 -23.48 6.35 -6.96
CA TRP A 284 -23.02 4.99 -7.24
C TRP A 284 -24.20 4.00 -7.32
N GLN A 285 -25.14 4.06 -6.38
CA GLN A 285 -26.32 3.19 -6.36
C GLN A 285 -27.23 3.38 -7.58
N ARG A 286 -27.41 4.63 -8.02
CA ARG A 286 -28.16 4.93 -9.26
C ARG A 286 -27.47 4.38 -10.50
N VAL A 287 -26.16 4.65 -10.64
CA VAL A 287 -25.36 4.14 -11.77
C VAL A 287 -25.42 2.61 -11.82
N LYS A 288 -25.31 1.96 -10.67
CA LYS A 288 -25.36 0.51 -10.57
C LYS A 288 -26.74 -0.05 -10.92
N SER A 289 -27.81 0.53 -10.37
CA SER A 289 -29.18 0.06 -10.62
C SER A 289 -29.57 0.21 -12.10
N ALA A 290 -29.14 1.28 -12.77
CA ALA A 290 -29.37 1.47 -14.20
C ALA A 290 -28.59 0.47 -15.08
N PHE A 291 -27.39 0.07 -14.66
CA PHE A 291 -26.62 -0.95 -15.37
C PHE A 291 -27.22 -2.34 -15.23
N ASP A 292 -27.78 -2.66 -14.05
CA ASP A 292 -28.40 -3.97 -13.84
C ASP A 292 -29.72 -4.10 -14.62
N SER A 293 -30.54 -3.03 -14.69
CA SER A 293 -31.79 -3.03 -15.46
C SER A 293 -31.57 -3.17 -16.98
N THR A 294 -30.49 -2.59 -17.52
CA THR A 294 -30.13 -2.72 -18.94
C THR A 294 -29.54 -4.08 -19.30
N SER A 295 -28.88 -4.77 -18.36
CA SER A 295 -28.37 -6.12 -18.59
C SER A 295 -29.43 -7.23 -18.48
N ALA A 296 -30.51 -7.00 -17.73
CA ALA A 296 -31.60 -7.97 -17.55
C ALA A 296 -32.50 -8.14 -18.79
N SER A 297 -32.47 -7.20 -19.75
CA SER A 297 -33.34 -7.21 -20.93
C SER A 297 -32.86 -8.09 -22.09
N SER A 298 -31.82 -8.92 -21.89
CA SER A 298 -31.19 -9.65 -23.00
C SER A 298 -31.31 -11.18 -23.01
N ASP A 299 -31.71 -11.88 -21.92
CA ASP A 299 -31.67 -13.36 -21.98
C ASP A 299 -32.56 -14.17 -20.99
N ASP A 300 -33.57 -13.61 -20.33
CA ASP A 300 -34.43 -14.44 -19.45
C ASP A 300 -35.93 -14.15 -19.62
N LYS A 301 -36.61 -14.99 -20.42
CA LYS A 301 -38.07 -15.11 -20.45
C LYS A 301 -38.48 -16.19 -19.45
N SER A 302 -38.64 -15.81 -18.19
CA SER A 302 -39.35 -16.61 -17.19
C SER A 302 -40.56 -15.81 -16.65
N PRO A 303 -41.76 -16.41 -16.50
CA PRO A 303 -42.96 -15.65 -16.21
C PRO A 303 -43.18 -15.45 -14.70
N ILE A 304 -43.47 -14.19 -14.34
CA ILE A 304 -44.38 -13.70 -13.30
C ILE A 304 -44.27 -14.33 -11.89
N GLY A 305 -43.90 -13.48 -10.92
CA GLY A 305 -44.56 -13.48 -9.61
C GLY A 305 -43.66 -13.52 -8.38
N THR A 306 -42.99 -12.40 -8.07
CA THR A 306 -42.79 -11.91 -6.69
C THR A 306 -42.25 -10.48 -6.78
N THR A 307 -42.93 -9.52 -6.17
CA THR A 307 -42.40 -8.18 -5.90
C THR A 307 -41.23 -8.30 -4.93
N HIS A 308 -40.02 -8.56 -5.44
CA HIS A 308 -38.80 -8.32 -4.68
C HIS A 308 -38.72 -6.83 -4.41
N LEU A 309 -38.87 -6.42 -3.15
CA LEU A 309 -38.45 -5.11 -2.69
C LEU A 309 -36.99 -4.95 -3.11
N SER A 310 -36.69 -4.15 -4.13
CA SER A 310 -35.33 -4.04 -4.67
C SER A 310 -34.45 -3.36 -3.63
N THR A 311 -33.71 -4.16 -2.84
CA THR A 311 -32.73 -3.63 -1.89
C THR A 311 -31.66 -2.88 -2.66
N LEU A 312 -31.40 -1.62 -2.27
CA LEU A 312 -30.38 -0.80 -2.90
C LEU A 312 -29.03 -1.55 -2.93
N PRO A 313 -28.26 -1.47 -4.02
CA PRO A 313 -26.97 -2.15 -4.09
C PRO A 313 -26.03 -1.60 -3.00
N ILE A 314 -25.14 -2.47 -2.52
CA ILE A 314 -24.10 -2.14 -1.53
C ILE A 314 -22.73 -2.54 -2.10
N PRO A 315 -21.69 -1.69 -1.98
CA PRO A 315 -20.37 -2.00 -2.52
C PRO A 315 -19.68 -3.08 -1.70
N ASP A 316 -18.98 -4.02 -2.35
CA ASP A 316 -18.22 -5.09 -1.69
C ASP A 316 -16.94 -4.60 -1.01
N LEU A 317 -16.47 -3.40 -1.38
CA LEU A 317 -15.33 -2.71 -0.79
C LEU A 317 -15.40 -1.21 -1.09
N VAL A 318 -14.98 -0.40 -0.12
CA VAL A 318 -14.60 1.00 -0.36
C VAL A 318 -13.12 1.17 -0.07
N VAL A 319 -12.38 1.75 -1.00
CA VAL A 319 -10.98 2.12 -0.85
C VAL A 319 -10.87 3.63 -0.75
N ILE A 320 -10.23 4.11 0.31
CA ILE A 320 -9.87 5.52 0.47
C ILE A 320 -8.35 5.67 0.44
N GLY A 321 -7.87 6.71 -0.23
CA GLY A 321 -6.46 7.07 -0.33
C GLY A 321 -6.30 8.49 -0.85
N GLY A 322 -5.07 8.99 -0.83
CA GLY A 322 -4.75 10.36 -1.28
C GLY A 322 -4.99 11.45 -0.24
N LEU A 323 -5.24 11.11 1.03
CA LEU A 323 -5.47 12.12 2.09
C LEU A 323 -4.18 12.86 2.51
N GLN A 324 -3.01 12.34 2.17
CA GLN A 324 -1.72 12.98 2.45
C GLN A 324 -1.53 14.33 1.75
N SER A 325 -2.21 14.56 0.61
CA SER A 325 -2.18 15.85 -0.08
C SER A 325 -2.80 16.97 0.77
N MET A 326 -3.65 16.63 1.73
CA MET A 326 -4.23 17.56 2.70
C MET A 326 -3.29 17.85 3.88
N ASP A 327 -2.20 17.11 4.05
CA ASP A 327 -1.30 17.24 5.22
C ASP A 327 -0.77 18.67 5.37
N ARG A 328 -0.53 19.34 4.24
CA ARG A 328 -0.17 20.76 4.17
C ARG A 328 -1.19 21.51 3.31
N TRP A 329 -1.97 22.38 3.94
CA TRP A 329 -2.86 23.28 3.22
C TRP A 329 -2.04 24.28 2.40
N PRO A 330 -2.09 24.24 1.05
CA PRO A 330 -1.18 25.02 0.21
C PRO A 330 -1.70 26.43 -0.09
N PHE A 331 -2.87 26.82 0.44
CA PHE A 331 -3.54 28.08 0.13
C PHE A 331 -3.53 29.02 1.35
N PRO A 332 -2.44 29.78 1.59
CA PRO A 332 -2.32 30.64 2.77
C PRO A 332 -3.39 31.74 2.81
N ASP A 333 -3.88 32.18 1.65
CA ASP A 333 -4.89 33.23 1.51
C ASP A 333 -6.34 32.69 1.52
N GLN A 334 -6.53 31.38 1.67
CA GLN A 334 -7.85 30.75 1.69
C GLN A 334 -8.13 30.10 3.05
N PRO A 335 -9.40 30.04 3.48
CA PRO A 335 -9.77 29.30 4.68
C PRO A 335 -9.29 27.84 4.62
N ASP A 336 -8.74 27.35 5.72
CA ASP A 336 -8.38 25.94 5.86
C ASP A 336 -9.64 25.10 6.04
N ILE A 337 -10.08 24.43 4.97
CA ILE A 337 -11.29 23.60 4.95
C ILE A 337 -11.03 22.13 5.33
N ARG A 338 -9.80 21.76 5.68
CA ARG A 338 -9.42 20.34 5.83
C ARG A 338 -10.25 19.61 6.87
N SER A 339 -10.55 20.26 7.99
CA SER A 339 -11.42 19.73 9.04
C SER A 339 -12.83 19.42 8.53
N ASP A 340 -13.41 20.31 7.71
CA ASP A 340 -14.74 20.14 7.13
C ASP A 340 -14.74 18.97 6.14
N ARG A 341 -13.73 18.88 5.28
CA ARG A 341 -13.55 17.77 4.34
C ARG A 341 -13.38 16.42 5.03
N LEU A 342 -12.61 16.35 6.13
CA LEU A 342 -12.52 15.14 6.95
C LEU A 342 -13.86 14.78 7.60
N THR A 343 -14.68 15.77 7.95
CA THR A 343 -16.03 15.56 8.50
C THR A 343 -16.98 15.03 7.43
N GLU A 344 -16.92 15.56 6.21
CA GLU A 344 -17.68 15.02 5.07
C GLU A 344 -17.27 13.58 4.76
N LEU A 345 -15.97 13.27 4.79
CA LEU A 345 -15.50 11.90 4.54
C LEU A 345 -16.01 10.96 5.62
N LYS A 346 -15.92 11.37 6.89
CA LYS A 346 -16.52 10.65 8.01
C LYS A 346 -18.02 10.39 7.78
N ASN A 347 -18.77 11.40 7.32
CA ASN A 347 -20.20 11.25 7.06
C ASN A 347 -20.47 10.24 5.93
N PHE A 348 -19.72 10.31 4.83
CA PHE A 348 -19.79 9.31 3.75
C PHE A 348 -19.51 7.89 4.26
N LEU A 349 -18.45 7.70 5.05
CA LEU A 349 -18.10 6.39 5.61
C LEU A 349 -19.15 5.87 6.60
N ALA A 350 -19.81 6.76 7.35
CA ALA A 350 -20.88 6.41 8.27
C ALA A 350 -22.16 5.90 7.56
N LEU A 351 -22.38 6.30 6.30
CA LEU A 351 -23.49 5.83 5.47
C LEU A 351 -23.29 4.40 4.93
N LEU A 352 -22.05 3.89 4.94
CA LEU A 352 -21.75 2.57 4.38
C LEU A 352 -22.38 1.46 5.21
N SER A 353 -22.92 0.45 4.52
CA SER A 353 -23.41 -0.77 5.16
C SER A 353 -22.33 -1.39 6.06
N PRO A 354 -22.70 -1.97 7.21
CA PRO A 354 -21.76 -2.65 8.11
C PRO A 354 -20.96 -3.76 7.43
N GLU A 355 -21.54 -4.37 6.38
CA GLU A 355 -20.94 -5.44 5.58
C GLU A 355 -20.03 -4.93 4.45
N THR A 356 -19.95 -3.60 4.24
CA THR A 356 -19.06 -2.99 3.24
C THR A 356 -17.74 -2.66 3.92
N PRO A 357 -16.67 -3.45 3.79
CA PRO A 357 -15.38 -3.13 4.40
C PRO A 357 -14.77 -1.86 3.81
N VAL A 358 -14.03 -1.14 4.65
CA VAL A 358 -13.26 0.05 4.23
C VAL A 358 -11.77 -0.25 4.33
N HIS A 359 -11.06 -0.07 3.22
CA HIS A 359 -9.61 -0.08 3.17
C HIS A 359 -9.07 1.34 3.06
N PHE A 360 -8.13 1.70 3.93
CA PHE A 360 -7.40 2.95 3.85
C PHE A 360 -5.95 2.68 3.45
N GLU A 361 -5.59 3.12 2.24
CA GLU A 361 -4.21 3.17 1.78
C GLU A 361 -3.56 4.41 2.40
N MET A 362 -2.70 4.17 3.38
CA MET A 362 -2.01 5.23 4.09
C MET A 362 -0.80 5.73 3.29
N ALA A 363 -0.42 6.96 3.58
CA ALA A 363 0.77 7.60 3.08
C ALA A 363 1.46 8.36 4.23
N SER A 364 2.57 9.04 3.94
CA SER A 364 3.32 9.79 4.94
C SER A 364 2.61 11.10 5.32
N TYR A 365 2.50 11.37 6.63
CA TYR A 365 1.99 12.62 7.18
C TYR A 365 3.07 13.28 8.05
N VAL A 366 3.27 14.58 7.89
CA VAL A 366 4.25 15.37 8.65
C VAL A 366 3.56 16.31 9.63
N ASN A 367 2.37 16.81 9.29
CA ASN A 367 1.58 17.67 10.16
C ASN A 367 0.85 16.83 11.23
N ARG A 368 1.37 16.84 12.46
CA ARG A 368 0.79 16.06 13.57
C ARG A 368 -0.64 16.48 13.92
N GLN A 369 -0.98 17.76 13.82
CA GLN A 369 -2.33 18.23 14.14
C GLN A 369 -3.34 17.65 13.15
N PHE A 370 -3.04 17.79 11.85
CA PHE A 370 -3.87 17.22 10.80
C PHE A 370 -3.93 15.69 10.89
N ALA A 371 -2.78 15.03 11.07
CA ALA A 371 -2.71 13.58 11.20
C ALA A 371 -3.56 13.08 12.38
N ASN A 372 -3.46 13.69 13.55
CA ASN A 372 -4.26 13.32 14.73
C ASN A 372 -5.76 13.56 14.50
N GLU A 373 -6.12 14.63 13.82
CA GLU A 373 -7.52 14.90 13.46
C GLU A 373 -8.06 13.86 12.46
N MET A 374 -7.30 13.56 11.41
CA MET A 374 -7.61 12.51 10.43
C MET A 374 -7.78 11.16 11.13
N LEU A 375 -6.84 10.78 12.01
CA LEU A 375 -6.92 9.53 12.76
C LEU A 375 -8.20 9.46 13.59
N ARG A 376 -8.55 10.54 14.31
CA ARG A 376 -9.78 10.61 15.12
C ARG A 376 -11.07 10.55 14.29
N LYS A 377 -11.10 11.18 13.11
CA LYS A 377 -12.30 11.28 12.28
C LYS A 377 -12.51 10.06 11.37
N ILE A 378 -11.43 9.46 10.86
CA ILE A 378 -11.47 8.47 9.79
C ILE A 378 -11.24 7.05 10.28
N MET A 379 -10.23 6.82 11.13
CA MET A 379 -9.86 5.46 11.56
C MET A 379 -10.97 4.67 12.27
N PRO A 380 -11.96 5.30 12.98
CA PRO A 380 -13.13 4.58 13.50
C PRO A 380 -13.97 3.88 12.42
N PHE A 381 -13.76 4.20 11.15
CA PHE A 381 -14.50 3.66 10.01
C PHE A 381 -13.63 2.79 9.09
N VAL A 382 -12.45 2.35 9.53
CA VAL A 382 -11.51 1.58 8.70
C VAL A 382 -11.40 0.14 9.20
N ASP A 383 -11.61 -0.84 8.31
CA ASP A 383 -11.45 -2.27 8.63
C ASP A 383 -10.08 -2.81 8.21
N SER A 384 -9.43 -2.16 7.23
CA SER A 384 -8.11 -2.54 6.71
C SER A 384 -7.21 -1.35 6.46
N LEU A 385 -5.92 -1.50 6.78
CA LEU A 385 -4.87 -0.55 6.43
C LEU A 385 -3.87 -1.13 5.43
N GLY A 386 -3.39 -0.33 4.50
CA GLY A 386 -2.24 -0.59 3.62
C GLY A 386 -1.17 0.48 3.84
N MET A 387 0.10 0.09 3.97
CA MET A 387 1.20 1.01 4.27
C MET A 387 2.59 0.40 4.02
N ASN A 388 3.62 1.25 3.91
CA ASN A 388 5.02 0.85 3.78
C ASN A 388 5.81 0.93 5.12
N GLU A 389 7.11 0.65 5.05
CA GLU A 389 8.04 0.66 6.18
C GLU A 389 8.29 2.03 6.83
N GLN A 390 7.97 3.13 6.14
CA GLN A 390 8.04 4.49 6.69
C GLN A 390 6.76 4.84 7.44
N GLU A 391 5.62 4.48 6.85
CA GLU A 391 4.29 4.82 7.36
C GLU A 391 3.91 4.04 8.61
N LEU A 392 4.28 2.76 8.69
CA LEU A 392 3.89 1.91 9.83
C LEU A 392 4.45 2.40 11.17
N PRO A 393 5.77 2.67 11.33
CA PRO A 393 6.30 3.22 12.58
C PRO A 393 5.73 4.61 12.89
N ASN A 394 5.50 5.43 11.86
CA ASN A 394 4.92 6.76 12.03
C ASN A 394 3.49 6.70 12.54
N LEU A 395 2.66 5.79 12.01
CA LEU A 395 1.32 5.55 12.52
C LEU A 395 1.36 5.04 13.96
N ALA A 396 2.21 4.04 14.26
CA ALA A 396 2.34 3.52 15.62
C ALA A 396 2.71 4.63 16.62
N SER A 397 3.61 5.54 16.20
CA SER A 397 3.99 6.70 16.99
C SER A 397 2.85 7.71 17.14
N LEU A 398 2.15 8.07 16.06
CA LEU A 398 1.00 8.99 16.11
C LEU A 398 -0.11 8.49 17.03
N LEU A 399 -0.42 7.19 16.97
CA LEU A 399 -1.42 6.57 17.85
C LEU A 399 -0.97 6.52 19.33
N SER A 400 0.32 6.73 19.60
CA SER A 400 0.91 6.73 20.95
C SER A 400 1.38 8.14 21.37
N ASP A 401 0.94 9.20 20.67
CA ASP A 401 1.35 10.59 20.89
C ASP A 401 2.89 10.84 20.81
N GLY A 402 3.62 9.97 20.11
CA GLY A 402 5.08 10.03 19.93
C GLY A 402 5.54 10.84 18.71
N PRO A 403 6.87 10.95 18.47
CA PRO A 403 7.42 11.69 17.34
C PRO A 403 7.36 10.95 16.00
N VAL A 404 7.04 11.69 14.93
CA VAL A 404 7.05 11.20 13.54
C VAL A 404 8.40 11.47 12.89
N SER A 405 8.92 10.50 12.12
CA SER A 405 10.16 10.66 11.34
C SER A 405 9.86 10.79 9.85
N SER A 406 10.58 11.66 9.14
CA SER A 406 10.54 11.77 7.68
C SER A 406 11.43 10.75 6.97
N ILE A 407 12.32 10.05 7.69
CA ILE A 407 13.29 9.11 7.13
C ILE A 407 13.17 7.77 7.84
N SER A 408 13.10 6.68 7.06
CA SER A 408 13.10 5.29 7.55
C SER A 408 14.21 4.48 6.90
N SER A 409 14.58 3.35 7.51
CA SER A 409 15.55 2.43 6.91
C SER A 409 14.94 1.76 5.68
N ALA A 410 15.69 1.74 4.57
CA ALA A 410 15.27 1.06 3.34
C ALA A 410 15.19 -0.48 3.47
N TYR A 411 15.76 -1.05 4.54
CA TYR A 411 15.80 -2.49 4.80
C TYR A 411 15.42 -2.79 6.25
N PRO A 412 14.15 -2.56 6.63
CA PRO A 412 13.72 -2.76 8.02
C PRO A 412 13.79 -4.23 8.40
N ARG A 413 14.27 -4.53 9.62
CA ARG A 413 14.23 -5.90 10.15
C ARG A 413 12.77 -6.30 10.41
N ALA A 414 12.40 -7.50 9.95
CA ALA A 414 11.04 -8.02 10.06
C ALA A 414 10.48 -8.00 11.51
N ALA A 415 11.34 -8.28 12.49
CA ALA A 415 10.98 -8.27 13.91
C ALA A 415 10.40 -6.92 14.38
N HIS A 416 11.04 -5.80 14.01
CA HIS A 416 10.55 -4.47 14.37
C HIS A 416 9.25 -4.12 13.67
N MET A 417 9.12 -4.50 12.39
CA MET A 417 7.89 -4.27 11.64
C MET A 417 6.71 -5.05 12.22
N LEU A 418 6.92 -6.33 12.59
CA LEU A 418 5.91 -7.14 13.27
C LEU A 418 5.47 -6.48 14.58
N ASP A 419 6.40 -5.97 15.39
CA ASP A 419 6.10 -5.29 16.64
C ASP A 419 5.34 -3.97 16.44
N SER A 420 5.67 -3.21 15.40
CA SER A 420 4.91 -2.01 15.01
C SER A 420 3.50 -2.38 14.53
N MET A 421 3.33 -3.44 13.73
CA MET A 421 2.00 -3.94 13.33
C MET A 421 1.16 -4.33 14.55
N ARG A 422 1.75 -5.01 15.54
CA ARG A 422 1.08 -5.36 16.80
C ARG A 422 0.70 -4.13 17.61
N THR A 423 1.55 -3.10 17.64
CA THR A 423 1.27 -1.83 18.32
C THR A 423 0.03 -1.16 17.71
N VAL A 424 0.03 -0.99 16.38
CA VAL A 424 -1.13 -0.42 15.66
C VAL A 424 -2.38 -1.26 15.90
N TRP A 425 -2.27 -2.60 15.82
CA TRP A 425 -3.39 -3.50 16.06
C TRP A 425 -3.98 -3.31 17.45
N ALA A 426 -3.14 -3.28 18.49
CA ALA A 426 -3.57 -3.16 19.88
C ALA A 426 -4.26 -1.81 20.14
N LEU A 427 -3.69 -0.70 19.65
CA LEU A 427 -4.25 0.65 19.81
C LEU A 427 -5.58 0.80 19.06
N MET A 428 -5.65 0.31 17.82
CA MET A 428 -6.85 0.38 16.97
C MET A 428 -7.97 -0.59 17.38
N ASN A 429 -7.70 -1.50 18.31
CA ASN A 429 -8.68 -2.45 18.85
C ASN A 429 -8.88 -2.30 20.36
N ASP A 430 -8.46 -1.17 20.94
CA ASP A 430 -8.66 -0.88 22.36
C ASP A 430 -10.18 -0.84 22.69
N PRO A 431 -10.66 -1.69 23.61
CA PRO A 431 -12.05 -1.68 24.06
C PRO A 431 -12.52 -0.34 24.66
N GLN A 432 -11.60 0.51 25.13
CA GLN A 432 -11.91 1.79 25.79
C GLN A 432 -12.22 2.93 24.82
N LEU A 433 -11.96 2.79 23.51
CA LEU A 433 -12.19 3.87 22.55
C LEU A 433 -13.69 4.27 22.46
N PRO A 434 -14.04 5.57 22.43
CA PRO A 434 -15.44 6.04 22.56
C PRO A 434 -16.33 5.60 21.40
N ARG A 435 -17.29 4.72 21.64
CA ARG A 435 -18.13 4.09 20.58
C ARG A 435 -18.93 5.13 19.78
N VAL A 436 -18.69 5.25 18.46
CA VAL A 436 -19.49 6.09 17.55
C VAL A 436 -20.70 5.29 17.04
N ALA A 437 -21.85 5.93 16.86
CA ALA A 437 -23.00 5.33 16.21
C ALA A 437 -22.75 5.20 14.70
N SER A 438 -22.76 3.97 14.18
CA SER A 438 -22.88 3.67 12.74
C SER A 438 -24.26 3.06 12.48
N ALA A 439 -24.67 2.89 11.22
CA ALA A 439 -25.86 2.13 10.84
C ALA A 439 -25.87 0.65 11.36
N SER A 440 -24.78 0.20 11.99
CA SER A 440 -24.63 -1.07 12.74
C SER A 440 -24.80 -0.94 14.27
N GLY A 441 -25.23 0.22 14.76
CA GLY A 441 -25.32 0.59 16.18
C GLY A 441 -24.01 1.12 16.78
N PRO A 442 -23.87 1.21 18.12
CA PRO A 442 -22.78 1.94 18.77
C PRO A 442 -21.51 1.10 18.80
N GLY A 443 -20.56 1.41 17.90
CA GLY A 443 -19.25 0.76 17.86
C GLY A 443 -18.38 1.26 16.71
N TRP A 444 -17.07 1.40 16.96
CA TRP A 444 -16.07 1.60 15.92
C TRP A 444 -15.97 0.36 15.04
N ARG A 445 -15.65 0.56 13.76
CA ARG A 445 -15.15 -0.54 12.93
C ARG A 445 -13.81 -0.98 13.51
N ARG A 446 -13.76 -2.20 14.03
CA ARG A 446 -12.53 -2.78 14.56
C ARG A 446 -11.59 -3.16 13.42
N LEU A 447 -10.37 -2.64 13.47
CA LEU A 447 -9.31 -3.01 12.54
C LEU A 447 -9.17 -4.54 12.50
N SER A 448 -9.24 -5.12 11.31
CA SER A 448 -9.23 -6.57 11.10
C SER A 448 -8.20 -7.03 10.07
N ARG A 449 -7.49 -6.08 9.44
CA ARG A 449 -6.43 -6.33 8.48
C ARG A 449 -5.38 -5.22 8.44
N ILE A 450 -4.10 -5.59 8.44
CA ILE A 450 -2.97 -4.70 8.12
C ILE A 450 -2.17 -5.35 7.01
N HIS A 451 -1.87 -4.59 5.96
CA HIS A 451 -0.95 -4.98 4.90
C HIS A 451 0.25 -4.04 4.91
N LEU A 452 1.42 -4.58 5.29
CA LEU A 452 2.69 -3.90 5.21
C LEU A 452 3.41 -4.36 3.93
N HIS A 453 3.71 -3.41 3.05
CA HIS A 453 4.50 -3.66 1.86
C HIS A 453 5.87 -3.00 1.97
N THR A 454 6.93 -3.80 1.97
CA THR A 454 8.32 -3.34 1.98
C THR A 454 9.05 -3.73 0.70
N LEU A 455 10.24 -3.19 0.49
CA LEU A 455 11.09 -3.59 -0.64
C LEU A 455 11.46 -5.08 -0.61
N GLY A 456 11.77 -5.65 0.56
CA GLY A 456 12.32 -7.01 0.68
C GLY A 456 11.29 -8.10 0.97
N TYR A 457 10.14 -7.75 1.56
CA TYR A 457 9.10 -8.68 1.98
C TYR A 457 7.73 -8.01 2.11
N GLN A 458 6.68 -8.81 2.08
CA GLN A 458 5.29 -8.42 2.29
C GLN A 458 4.77 -9.08 3.56
N MET A 459 4.04 -8.35 4.39
CA MET A 459 3.37 -8.89 5.58
C MET A 459 1.88 -8.57 5.57
N ILE A 460 1.06 -9.60 5.77
CA ILE A 460 -0.39 -9.42 5.93
C ILE A 460 -0.79 -10.02 7.28
N MET A 461 -1.40 -9.21 8.13
CA MET A 461 -1.98 -9.60 9.41
C MET A 461 -3.51 -9.49 9.31
N VAL A 462 -4.24 -10.55 9.62
CA VAL A 462 -5.72 -10.59 9.57
C VAL A 462 -6.32 -11.23 10.81
N ARG A 463 -7.54 -10.80 11.18
CA ARG A 463 -8.33 -11.46 12.23
C ARG A 463 -8.88 -12.79 11.73
N ARG A 464 -8.82 -13.82 12.58
CA ARG A 464 -9.37 -15.16 12.36
C ARG A 464 -10.09 -15.67 13.60
N HIS A 465 -11.08 -16.52 13.39
CA HIS A 465 -11.70 -17.29 14.46
C HIS A 465 -10.78 -18.42 14.92
N VAL A 466 -10.64 -18.62 16.23
CA VAL A 466 -9.71 -19.62 16.79
C VAL A 466 -10.05 -21.07 16.38
N HIS A 467 -11.34 -21.35 16.13
CA HIS A 467 -11.83 -22.66 15.70
C HIS A 467 -12.10 -22.75 14.19
N GLY A 468 -11.62 -21.78 13.41
CA GLY A 468 -11.75 -21.77 11.96
C GLY A 468 -13.11 -21.29 11.43
N GLY A 469 -13.21 -21.23 10.10
CA GLY A 469 -14.28 -20.50 9.41
C GLY A 469 -15.66 -21.15 9.42
N GLN A 470 -15.79 -22.45 9.72
CA GLN A 470 -17.11 -23.08 9.88
C GLN A 470 -17.78 -22.63 11.17
N VAL A 471 -17.04 -22.70 12.28
CA VAL A 471 -17.52 -22.23 13.60
C VAL A 471 -17.79 -20.72 13.56
N ALA A 472 -16.90 -19.95 12.93
CA ALA A 472 -17.09 -18.51 12.78
C ALA A 472 -18.41 -18.13 12.08
N ARG A 473 -18.85 -18.92 11.08
CA ARG A 473 -20.12 -18.68 10.39
C ARG A 473 -21.31 -18.98 11.30
N ARG A 474 -21.27 -20.11 11.99
CA ARG A 474 -22.31 -20.48 12.96
C ARG A 474 -22.45 -19.43 14.07
N ASP A 475 -21.33 -18.94 14.60
CA ASP A 475 -21.34 -17.96 15.68
C ASP A 475 -21.80 -16.58 15.18
N LEU A 476 -21.50 -16.22 13.92
CA LEU A 476 -22.06 -15.05 13.24
C LEU A 476 -23.58 -15.18 13.07
N ASP A 477 -24.06 -16.29 12.51
CA ASP A 477 -25.48 -16.55 12.28
C ASP A 477 -26.26 -16.53 13.62
N ALA A 478 -25.71 -17.16 14.66
CA ALA A 478 -26.29 -17.12 16.00
C ALA A 478 -26.37 -15.69 16.56
N ALA A 479 -25.33 -14.88 16.36
CA ALA A 479 -25.30 -13.50 16.81
C ALA A 479 -26.30 -12.60 16.06
N LEU A 480 -26.50 -12.84 14.76
CA LEU A 480 -27.50 -12.14 13.94
C LEU A 480 -28.94 -12.53 14.36
N ASN A 481 -29.19 -13.81 14.60
CA ASN A 481 -30.50 -14.31 15.04
C ASN A 481 -30.89 -13.83 16.45
N ALA A 482 -29.92 -13.54 17.31
CA ALA A 482 -30.17 -13.08 18.67
C ALA A 482 -30.69 -11.63 18.77
N GLY A 483 -30.84 -10.90 17.66
CA GLY A 483 -31.43 -9.54 17.64
C GLY A 483 -30.60 -8.44 18.33
N SER A 484 -29.46 -8.80 18.96
CA SER A 484 -28.45 -7.85 19.43
C SER A 484 -27.71 -7.19 18.25
N LEU A 485 -27.04 -6.06 18.50
CA LEU A 485 -26.21 -5.31 17.53
C LEU A 485 -25.56 -6.23 16.47
N PRO A 486 -25.74 -5.92 15.16
CA PRO A 486 -25.38 -6.85 14.09
C PRO A 486 -23.88 -7.14 14.13
N ALA A 487 -23.55 -8.38 14.48
CA ALA A 487 -22.18 -8.87 14.37
C ALA A 487 -21.78 -8.86 12.89
N ARG A 488 -20.56 -8.39 12.59
CA ARG A 488 -20.06 -8.30 11.22
C ARG A 488 -19.10 -9.44 10.92
N ARG A 489 -18.93 -9.77 9.64
CA ARG A 489 -17.90 -10.74 9.20
C ARG A 489 -16.49 -10.38 9.64
N SER A 490 -16.18 -9.09 9.80
CA SER A 490 -14.91 -8.59 10.33
C SER A 490 -14.69 -8.99 11.79
N ASP A 491 -15.76 -9.03 12.59
CA ASP A 491 -15.70 -9.20 14.04
C ASP A 491 -15.43 -10.67 14.40
N VAL A 492 -15.94 -11.60 13.59
CA VAL A 492 -15.73 -13.06 13.73
C VAL A 492 -14.52 -13.59 12.94
N GLY A 493 -13.79 -12.74 12.21
CA GLY A 493 -12.61 -13.16 11.43
C GLY A 493 -12.91 -13.91 10.11
N LEU A 494 -14.04 -13.60 9.46
CA LEU A 494 -14.47 -14.17 8.17
C LEU A 494 -14.25 -13.24 6.96
N LEU A 495 -13.86 -11.99 7.21
CA LEU A 495 -13.84 -10.97 6.16
C LEU A 495 -12.74 -11.20 5.12
N TRP A 496 -11.55 -11.64 5.53
CA TRP A 496 -10.35 -11.65 4.69
C TRP A 496 -9.88 -13.08 4.34
N PRO A 497 -10.46 -13.78 3.35
CA PRO A 497 -9.97 -15.09 2.91
C PRO A 497 -8.59 -15.01 2.23
N PHE A 498 -8.01 -16.18 1.93
CA PHE A 498 -6.83 -16.35 1.06
C PHE A 498 -5.57 -15.54 1.43
N THR A 499 -5.30 -15.27 2.72
CA THR A 499 -4.15 -14.45 3.19
C THR A 499 -2.81 -14.88 2.57
N ARG A 500 -2.56 -16.19 2.53
CA ARG A 500 -1.31 -16.75 1.98
C ARG A 500 -1.13 -16.42 0.50
N ALA A 501 -2.21 -16.52 -0.27
CA ALA A 501 -2.19 -16.22 -1.70
C ALA A 501 -2.13 -14.71 -1.96
N ALA A 502 -2.78 -13.90 -1.12
CA ALA A 502 -2.68 -12.44 -1.15
C ALA A 502 -1.25 -11.96 -0.93
N ALA A 503 -0.54 -12.50 0.07
CA ALA A 503 0.87 -12.16 0.33
C ALA A 503 1.80 -12.58 -0.82
N ALA A 504 1.55 -13.76 -1.42
CA ALA A 504 2.29 -14.19 -2.60
C ALA A 504 2.07 -13.24 -3.80
N LYS A 505 0.81 -12.84 -4.03
CA LYS A 505 0.47 -11.93 -5.12
C LYS A 505 1.05 -10.53 -4.93
N ALA A 506 0.96 -9.98 -3.72
CA ALA A 506 1.61 -8.72 -3.35
C ALA A 506 3.09 -8.74 -3.73
N SER A 507 3.78 -9.84 -3.41
CA SER A 507 5.21 -10.02 -3.69
C SER A 507 5.53 -10.08 -5.19
N LEU A 508 4.70 -10.79 -5.97
CA LEU A 508 4.89 -10.90 -7.42
C LEU A 508 4.55 -9.60 -8.16
N ILE A 509 3.51 -8.88 -7.72
CA ILE A 509 3.15 -7.57 -8.27
C ILE A 509 4.26 -6.56 -8.02
N ALA A 510 4.87 -6.56 -6.83
CA ALA A 510 6.01 -5.70 -6.52
C ALA A 510 7.13 -5.85 -7.57
N HIS A 511 7.48 -7.09 -7.92
CA HIS A 511 8.45 -7.35 -8.98
C HIS A 511 7.96 -6.89 -10.35
N ARG A 512 6.79 -7.38 -10.79
CA ARG A 512 6.27 -7.12 -12.14
C ARG A 512 6.14 -5.62 -12.41
N HIS A 513 5.66 -4.87 -11.41
CA HIS A 513 5.55 -3.42 -11.44
C HIS A 513 6.92 -2.77 -11.59
N THR A 514 7.84 -3.07 -10.67
CA THR A 514 9.16 -2.39 -10.61
C THR A 514 10.07 -2.72 -11.79
N CYS A 515 10.00 -3.94 -12.31
CA CYS A 515 10.71 -4.37 -13.51
C CYS A 515 9.99 -3.99 -14.82
N ALA A 516 8.76 -3.48 -14.74
CA ALA A 516 7.89 -3.28 -15.91
C ALA A 516 7.82 -4.54 -16.80
N ALA A 517 7.71 -5.72 -16.19
CA ALA A 517 7.77 -7.00 -16.87
C ALA A 517 6.62 -7.92 -16.44
N SER A 518 6.00 -8.61 -17.40
CA SER A 518 4.86 -9.50 -17.13
C SER A 518 5.33 -10.83 -16.53
N ALA A 519 6.47 -11.32 -17.03
CA ALA A 519 7.20 -12.44 -16.49
C ALA A 519 8.34 -11.98 -15.58
N ILE A 520 8.63 -12.79 -14.57
CA ILE A 520 9.76 -12.57 -13.65
C ILE A 520 10.97 -13.29 -14.22
N ASP A 521 12.00 -12.54 -14.60
CA ASP A 521 13.29 -13.08 -15.04
C ASP A 521 14.18 -13.36 -13.80
N PRO A 522 14.48 -14.62 -13.48
CA PRO A 522 15.29 -14.97 -12.32
C PRO A 522 16.71 -14.39 -12.36
N VAL A 523 17.24 -14.07 -13.55
CA VAL A 523 18.58 -13.49 -13.72
C VAL A 523 18.59 -12.01 -13.31
N LYS A 524 17.48 -11.30 -13.56
CA LYS A 524 17.30 -9.88 -13.19
C LYS A 524 16.65 -9.69 -11.83
N THR A 525 16.68 -10.72 -10.99
CA THR A 525 15.97 -10.79 -9.72
C THR A 525 16.93 -11.13 -8.58
N ARG A 526 16.74 -10.48 -7.42
CA ARG A 526 17.47 -10.80 -6.18
C ARG A 526 16.51 -10.91 -5.01
N LEU A 527 16.81 -11.79 -4.06
CA LEU A 527 16.14 -11.84 -2.76
C LEU A 527 16.95 -11.03 -1.74
N LEU A 528 16.25 -10.17 -0.99
CA LEU A 528 16.86 -9.35 0.07
C LEU A 528 16.52 -9.83 1.48
N MET A 529 15.59 -10.76 1.60
CA MET A 529 15.19 -11.34 2.87
C MET A 529 16.24 -12.35 3.35
N ASP A 530 16.60 -12.28 4.63
CA ASP A 530 17.52 -13.22 5.27
C ASP A 530 16.96 -14.64 5.31
N ASP A 531 17.84 -15.64 5.48
CA ASP A 531 17.46 -17.06 5.63
C ASP A 531 16.53 -17.32 6.83
N SER A 532 16.49 -16.40 7.80
CA SER A 532 15.54 -16.43 8.91
C SER A 532 15.31 -15.06 9.52
N PHE A 533 14.17 -14.87 10.17
CA PHE A 533 13.86 -13.65 10.92
C PHE A 533 13.28 -13.96 12.30
N ALA A 534 13.54 -13.10 13.28
CA ALA A 534 12.93 -13.20 14.60
C ALA A 534 11.46 -12.75 14.56
N VAL A 535 10.60 -13.39 15.36
CA VAL A 535 9.16 -13.09 15.41
C VAL A 535 8.81 -11.79 16.16
N THR A 536 9.74 -11.28 16.96
CA THR A 536 9.65 -10.03 17.71
C THR A 536 11.05 -9.51 18.03
N ALA A 537 11.18 -8.19 18.20
CA ALA A 537 12.38 -7.54 18.72
C ALA A 537 12.31 -7.34 20.24
N ASP A 538 11.11 -7.44 20.82
CA ASP A 538 10.86 -7.25 22.25
C ASP A 538 9.92 -8.35 22.79
N ALA A 539 10.54 -9.44 23.27
CA ALA A 539 9.85 -10.58 23.85
C ALA A 539 9.07 -10.25 25.13
N ASN A 540 9.48 -9.21 25.87
CA ASN A 540 8.78 -8.79 27.09
C ASN A 540 7.45 -8.13 26.72
N ARG A 541 7.47 -7.24 25.73
CA ARG A 541 6.30 -6.54 25.23
C ARG A 541 5.36 -7.46 24.45
N TRP A 542 5.89 -8.32 23.59
CA TRP A 542 5.10 -9.16 22.69
C TRP A 542 5.18 -10.64 23.03
N ARG A 543 4.74 -11.02 24.23
CA ARG A 543 4.66 -12.43 24.65
C ARG A 543 3.78 -13.29 23.74
N SER A 544 2.72 -12.71 23.16
CA SER A 544 1.87 -13.39 22.17
C SER A 544 2.65 -13.90 20.96
N ALA A 545 3.78 -13.26 20.63
CA ALA A 545 4.64 -13.63 19.50
C ALA A 545 5.53 -14.85 19.77
N LEU A 546 5.70 -15.28 21.03
CA LEU A 546 6.68 -16.31 21.42
C LEU A 546 6.27 -17.74 21.05
N ARG A 547 5.07 -17.94 20.49
CA ARG A 547 4.58 -19.23 19.96
C ARG A 547 4.72 -20.40 20.94
N GLY A 548 4.46 -20.14 22.22
CA GLY A 548 4.58 -21.12 23.30
C GLY A 548 5.95 -21.19 23.99
N SER A 549 6.93 -20.39 23.56
CA SER A 549 8.22 -20.23 24.24
C SER A 549 8.09 -19.25 25.40
N SER A 550 8.91 -19.42 26.43
CA SER A 550 9.00 -18.46 27.54
C SER A 550 9.84 -17.25 27.15
N VAL A 551 9.70 -16.16 27.92
CA VAL A 551 10.52 -14.95 27.76
C VAL A 551 12.00 -15.22 28.03
N GLN A 552 12.31 -16.24 28.83
CA GLN A 552 13.68 -16.67 29.13
C GLN A 552 14.30 -17.51 28.00
N ASP A 553 13.48 -18.03 27.07
CA ASP A 553 13.97 -18.81 25.95
C ASP A 553 14.52 -17.90 24.84
N PRO A 554 15.43 -18.39 23.98
CA PRO A 554 15.84 -17.66 22.79
C PRO A 554 14.63 -17.30 21.92
N ILE A 555 14.58 -16.05 21.43
CA ILE A 555 13.46 -15.56 20.63
C ILE A 555 13.26 -16.48 19.41
N PRO A 556 12.04 -17.00 19.17
CA PRO A 556 11.77 -17.87 18.04
C PRO A 556 12.11 -17.19 16.71
N ARG A 557 12.72 -17.97 15.82
CA ARG A 557 13.02 -17.54 14.46
C ARG A 557 12.23 -18.35 13.45
N ILE A 558 11.74 -17.67 12.42
CA ILE A 558 11.11 -18.30 11.27
C ILE A 558 12.16 -18.45 10.19
N HIS A 559 12.39 -19.67 9.73
CA HIS A 559 13.31 -19.98 8.64
C HIS A 559 12.61 -19.92 7.30
N PHE A 560 13.29 -19.31 6.33
CA PHE A 560 12.81 -19.19 4.97
C PHE A 560 12.96 -20.53 4.23
N ASN A 561 11.91 -20.94 3.50
CA ASN A 561 11.91 -22.15 2.68
C ASN A 561 11.52 -21.79 1.24
N ALA A 562 12.45 -21.96 0.30
CA ALA A 562 12.21 -21.61 -1.11
C ALA A 562 11.05 -22.39 -1.75
N SER A 563 10.79 -23.63 -1.32
CA SER A 563 9.68 -24.45 -1.82
C SER A 563 8.33 -24.05 -1.26
N SER A 564 8.30 -23.39 -0.10
CA SER A 564 7.10 -22.84 0.55
C SER A 564 7.38 -21.41 1.06
N PRO A 565 7.56 -20.43 0.15
CA PRO A 565 8.15 -19.14 0.47
C PRO A 565 7.25 -18.24 1.32
N VAL A 566 5.93 -18.47 1.32
CA VAL A 566 5.01 -17.74 2.21
C VAL A 566 4.83 -18.51 3.50
N THR A 567 5.29 -17.92 4.61
CA THR A 567 5.14 -18.49 5.94
C THR A 567 4.00 -17.80 6.68
N CYS A 568 3.06 -18.60 7.22
CA CYS A 568 1.96 -18.08 8.02
C CYS A 568 1.93 -18.75 9.40
N TRP A 569 1.53 -18.00 10.42
CA TRP A 569 1.30 -18.50 11.77
C TRP A 569 0.17 -17.70 12.44
N THR A 570 -0.28 -18.19 13.59
CA THR A 570 -1.31 -17.54 14.40
C THR A 570 -0.78 -17.16 15.76
N GLU A 571 -1.24 -16.04 16.30
CA GLU A 571 -0.95 -15.57 17.67
C GLU A 571 -2.21 -14.92 18.27
N PRO A 572 -2.38 -14.92 19.61
CA PRO A 572 -3.45 -14.17 20.26
C PRO A 572 -3.49 -12.73 19.80
N GLU A 573 -4.68 -12.14 19.69
CA GLU A 573 -4.79 -10.75 19.25
C GLU A 573 -3.99 -9.80 20.17
N PRO A 574 -3.09 -8.96 19.62
CA PRO A 574 -2.35 -7.97 20.38
C PRO A 574 -3.27 -7.10 21.26
N SER A 575 -2.88 -6.88 22.51
CA SER A 575 -3.62 -6.06 23.48
C SER A 575 -2.69 -5.09 24.22
N LEU A 576 -3.27 -3.99 24.72
CA LEU A 576 -2.54 -2.95 25.47
C LEU A 576 -2.24 -3.34 26.92
N GLU A 577 -2.83 -4.43 27.44
CA GLU A 577 -2.63 -4.92 28.83
C GLU A 577 -1.15 -5.17 29.19
N HIS A 578 -0.29 -5.34 28.19
CA HIS A 578 1.14 -5.62 28.34
C HIS A 578 2.06 -4.41 28.07
N LEU A 579 1.51 -3.23 27.76
CA LEU A 579 2.29 -2.00 27.59
C LEU A 579 2.39 -1.28 28.94
N GLU A 580 3.58 -1.29 29.55
CA GLU A 580 3.79 -0.68 30.87
C GLU A 580 3.43 0.81 30.93
N ASP A 581 3.49 1.52 29.79
CA ASP A 581 3.11 2.93 29.66
C ASP A 581 1.60 3.19 29.76
N PHE A 582 0.75 2.15 29.70
CA PHE A 582 -0.72 2.26 29.66
C PHE A 582 -1.42 1.57 30.84
N ARG A 583 -0.73 1.36 31.98
CA ARG A 583 -1.36 0.84 33.20
C ARG A 583 -2.44 1.79 33.75
N ARG A 584 -3.68 1.65 33.28
CA ARG A 584 -4.88 2.12 33.99
C ARG A 584 -5.67 0.91 34.49
N SER A 585 -5.90 0.93 35.80
CA SER A 585 -6.78 0.11 36.64
C SER A 585 -7.32 -1.20 36.04
N THR A 586 -6.77 -2.31 36.52
CA THR A 586 -7.33 -3.65 36.38
C THR A 586 -8.63 -3.76 37.18
N ASP A 587 -9.77 -3.68 36.50
CA ASP A 587 -10.99 -4.28 37.02
C ASP A 587 -11.43 -5.40 36.06
N HIS A 588 -11.15 -6.63 36.50
CA HIS A 588 -11.45 -7.84 35.77
C HIS A 588 -12.95 -8.14 35.87
N SER A 589 -13.69 -7.80 34.81
CA SER A 589 -14.93 -8.49 34.48
C SER A 589 -14.99 -8.68 32.96
N ASP A 590 -14.96 -9.93 32.54
CA ASP A 590 -15.29 -10.44 31.20
C ASP A 590 -14.94 -9.50 30.03
N ASN A 591 -13.72 -9.63 29.49
CA ASN A 591 -13.26 -8.87 28.33
C ASN A 591 -14.33 -8.94 27.24
N GLY A 592 -15.06 -7.84 27.00
CA GLY A 592 -16.23 -7.74 26.11
C GLY A 592 -16.00 -8.02 24.61
N ARG A 593 -15.13 -8.99 24.28
CA ARG A 593 -14.99 -9.64 22.99
C ARG A 593 -16.01 -10.78 22.93
N LYS A 594 -17.10 -10.52 22.21
CA LYS A 594 -18.18 -11.47 21.92
C LYS A 594 -17.72 -12.76 21.20
N PHE A 595 -16.54 -12.75 20.57
CA PHE A 595 -16.04 -13.84 19.73
C PHE A 595 -14.60 -14.22 20.07
N ASN A 596 -14.31 -15.52 19.96
CA ASN A 596 -12.97 -16.07 20.18
C ASN A 596 -12.11 -15.93 18.92
N THR A 597 -11.27 -14.90 18.89
CA THR A 597 -10.45 -14.55 17.73
C THR A 597 -8.96 -14.46 18.04
N HIS A 598 -8.14 -14.66 17.01
CA HIS A 598 -6.69 -14.48 17.02
C HIS A 598 -6.26 -13.73 15.73
N VAL A 599 -4.98 -13.37 15.61
CA VAL A 599 -4.44 -12.90 14.32
C VAL A 599 -3.71 -14.01 13.59
N GLU A 600 -3.89 -14.08 12.28
CA GLU A 600 -3.06 -14.84 11.34
C GLU A 600 -2.12 -13.86 10.64
N ILE A 601 -0.82 -14.12 10.68
CA ILE A 601 0.21 -13.31 10.03
C ILE A 601 0.85 -14.15 8.94
N CYS A 602 0.92 -13.63 7.72
CA CYS A 602 1.63 -14.23 6.60
C CYS A 602 2.74 -13.31 6.10
N VAL A 603 3.96 -13.85 5.96
CA VAL A 603 5.12 -13.14 5.42
C VAL A 603 5.57 -13.81 4.13
N ALA A 604 5.79 -13.01 3.08
CA ALA A 604 6.26 -13.46 1.78
C ALA A 604 7.50 -12.66 1.36
N PRO A 605 8.57 -13.29 0.84
CA PRO A 605 9.72 -12.56 0.31
C PRO A 605 9.34 -11.87 -1.01
N VAL A 606 9.95 -10.71 -1.28
CA VAL A 606 9.84 -10.05 -2.58
C VAL A 606 11.00 -10.49 -3.47
N PRO A 607 10.73 -11.05 -4.68
CA PRO A 607 11.73 -11.14 -5.72
C PRO A 607 12.04 -9.71 -6.23
N VAL A 608 13.08 -9.08 -5.71
CA VAL A 608 13.39 -7.67 -6.02
C VAL A 608 14.00 -7.53 -7.40
N CYS A 609 13.46 -6.60 -8.17
CA CYS A 609 13.97 -6.23 -9.48
C CYS A 609 15.37 -5.59 -9.36
N ILE A 610 16.37 -6.13 -10.06
CA ILE A 610 17.74 -5.57 -10.05
C ILE A 610 17.80 -4.30 -10.93
N LYS A 611 17.14 -4.32 -12.09
CA LYS A 611 17.08 -3.19 -13.03
C LYS A 611 15.69 -2.55 -12.99
N VAL A 612 15.49 -1.72 -11.98
CA VAL A 612 14.22 -1.00 -11.75
C VAL A 612 13.92 -0.07 -12.93
N ARG A 613 12.67 -0.10 -13.39
CA ARG A 613 12.14 0.73 -14.48
C ARG A 613 11.12 1.75 -14.00
N GLN A 614 10.42 1.47 -12.91
CA GLN A 614 9.48 2.40 -12.28
C GLN A 614 9.29 2.04 -10.81
N THR A 615 9.05 3.02 -9.96
CA THR A 615 8.74 2.79 -8.53
C THR A 615 7.52 3.56 -8.04
N VAL A 616 7.07 4.55 -8.81
CA VAL A 616 5.87 5.33 -8.51
C VAL A 616 4.65 4.40 -8.48
N ALA A 617 3.76 4.62 -7.53
CA ALA A 617 2.54 3.84 -7.30
C ALA A 617 2.76 2.33 -7.06
N ALA A 618 3.97 1.91 -6.66
CA ALA A 618 4.23 0.51 -6.35
C ALA A 618 3.37 0.01 -5.18
N GLY A 619 3.27 0.80 -4.10
CA GLY A 619 2.41 0.51 -2.94
C GLY A 619 0.96 0.31 -3.35
N ASP A 620 0.38 1.28 -4.06
CA ASP A 620 -1.01 1.24 -4.53
C ASP A 620 -1.30 -0.05 -5.33
N ASN A 621 -0.40 -0.42 -6.24
CA ASN A 621 -0.52 -1.63 -7.06
C ASN A 621 -0.42 -2.92 -6.21
N ILE A 622 0.51 -2.96 -5.26
CA ILE A 622 0.72 -4.08 -4.35
C ILE A 622 -0.50 -4.27 -3.44
N SER A 623 -1.00 -3.19 -2.84
CA SER A 623 -2.18 -3.19 -1.97
C SER A 623 -3.44 -3.59 -2.72
N ALA A 624 -3.71 -2.99 -3.89
CA ALA A 624 -4.87 -3.33 -4.71
C ALA A 624 -4.88 -4.80 -5.17
N GLY A 625 -3.72 -5.32 -5.59
CA GLY A 625 -3.60 -6.72 -6.00
C GLY A 625 -3.81 -7.71 -4.85
N ALA A 626 -3.29 -7.39 -3.67
CA ALA A 626 -3.51 -8.18 -2.46
C ALA A 626 -4.97 -8.15 -2.02
N LEU A 627 -5.60 -6.97 -2.01
CA LEU A 627 -7.02 -6.79 -1.68
C LEU A 627 -7.92 -7.63 -2.57
N ARG A 628 -7.67 -7.64 -3.89
CA ARG A 628 -8.49 -8.41 -4.81
C ARG A 628 -8.47 -9.92 -4.50
N ALA A 629 -7.35 -10.45 -4.02
CA ALA A 629 -7.25 -11.84 -3.59
C ALA A 629 -8.11 -12.15 -2.36
N GLN A 630 -8.40 -11.14 -1.53
CA GLN A 630 -9.12 -11.27 -0.27
C GLN A 630 -10.57 -10.75 -0.34
N ILE A 631 -11.06 -10.38 -1.52
CA ILE A 631 -12.42 -9.86 -1.70
C ILE A 631 -13.13 -10.68 -2.76
N THR A 632 -14.31 -11.17 -2.39
CA THR A 632 -15.18 -12.00 -3.23
C THR A 632 -16.49 -11.27 -3.44
N ALA A 633 -17.05 -11.32 -4.66
CA ALA A 633 -18.39 -10.82 -4.92
C ALA A 633 -19.40 -11.47 -3.96
N ARG A 634 -20.30 -10.70 -3.38
CA ARG A 634 -21.39 -11.26 -2.57
C ARG A 634 -22.35 -12.01 -3.48
N ASN A 635 -22.76 -13.21 -3.05
CA ASN A 635 -23.72 -14.01 -3.79
C ASN A 635 -25.09 -13.31 -3.70
N PRO A 636 -25.82 -13.06 -4.81
CA PRO A 636 -27.12 -12.38 -4.76
C PRO A 636 -28.13 -13.07 -3.84
N SER A 637 -27.99 -14.39 -3.66
CA SER A 637 -28.85 -15.24 -2.82
C SER A 637 -28.55 -15.17 -1.31
N SER A 638 -27.58 -14.37 -0.87
CA SER A 638 -27.27 -14.16 0.56
C SER A 638 -27.81 -12.84 1.11
N ARG A 639 -28.78 -12.21 0.41
CA ARG A 639 -29.47 -11.01 0.85
C ARG A 639 -30.84 -11.34 1.44
#